data_AF-A0A6A5WGI6-F1
#
_entry.id   AF-A0A6A5WGI6-F1
#
_cell.length_a   1.000
_cell.length_b   1.000
_cell.length_c   1.000
_cell.angle_alpha   90.00
_cell.angle_beta   90.00
_cell.angle_gamma   90.00
#
_symmetry.space_group_name_H-M   'P 1'
#
loop_
_entity.id
_entity.type
_entity.pdbx_description
1 polymer ?
#
loop_
_entity_poly.entity_id
_entity_poly.type
_entity_poly.pdbx_seq_one_letter_code
_entity_poly.pdbx_strand_id
1 'polypeptide(L)'
;MFMLRNLNKLVFGDGSKESIVEISQGQLYLVRPRSVKGYSELIFKDGAASIRRTGTDFQYQLVVQRAYDEGEEDLLEEEGGDDAALDALGSEKDEKTFLLDESIQFRTDTRSTGETVFAWRDLSGDSGDLWEFVCDSSVKAETALLFARVALQCQYERKYRRSHDNATEEDLEEFAYIEESIPEASPPLSPTSKLIEPPPNPAELFPNTTKDKMVKKAAPKGTIREEDTTEAPPSAIQPQALETLADTVAELHLFDFPTGTFVLQDAQVHATVTEIGNWEYWLHITGEDREWLGQPIVDDINPVFNYEYKSFIFNHYLDDGSAFSWLLRFKGEEEIENFQQGVMQALWEHLNKMKWGKTKDTDREYVLEAFQDLAMEDAPDYEEEEEEEEDYEDADDGARSEEYDEDESDDDQETQPKDGGVNSQLAVGYKHDRSFVVRGDKIGVFKHTADNQLQFSTTISNIKTPKGKAFKPNKVMLHAEDANLIMQNPDNTNAVYRMDLETGKVVDEWKVHDDIPVKVFAPEHKYAQMSGEQTFLGLSSNALYRIDPRLSGNKLVEDQLKQYATKNAFSAAATTQKGHIAVASEKGDIRLFDRLGINAKTLIPALGDPIIGMDVSADGRWVLATTRTYLLLIDALQHGGKNDGKLGFEKAFAKDDKPKPRRLALSPSHIAQFQHETKVPISFTTARFNAGLDDKETTIITATGPFIVTWSMKKVMANRKDPYSIKRYSEEVKADNFKFGSDKNLIVALPNEVDMVAKRALQRPTRESIATPSRVGAARRSGVRGSYLGRNDIVNSPY
;
A
#
# COMPACT_ATOMS: atom_id res chain seq x y z
N MET A 1 22.70 2.05 35.14
CA MET A 1 21.95 2.26 36.39
C MET A 1 21.00 3.44 36.15
N PHE A 2 19.70 3.18 36.22
CA PHE A 2 18.56 4.11 36.04
C PHE A 2 18.38 4.83 34.69
N MET A 3 17.56 4.24 33.80
CA MET A 3 16.28 4.81 33.31
C MET A 3 15.67 3.85 32.27
N LEU A 4 14.97 2.81 32.74
CA LEU A 4 14.17 1.86 31.94
C LEU A 4 12.86 1.51 32.71
N ARG A 5 12.26 2.53 33.31
CA ARG A 5 10.95 2.45 33.98
C ARG A 5 10.23 3.75 33.70
N ASN A 6 9.40 3.80 32.64
CA ASN A 6 8.21 4.66 32.53
C ASN A 6 7.61 4.70 31.10
N LEU A 7 7.30 3.56 30.48
CA LEU A 7 6.44 3.57 29.28
C LEU A 7 5.43 2.41 29.18
N ASN A 8 5.19 1.66 30.26
CA ASN A 8 4.12 0.65 30.35
C ASN A 8 3.01 1.04 31.35
N LYS A 9 2.60 2.31 31.37
CA LYS A 9 1.64 2.79 32.38
C LYS A 9 0.59 3.80 31.91
N LEU A 10 0.52 4.07 30.61
CA LEU A 10 -0.61 4.80 30.04
C LEU A 10 -1.22 3.91 28.96
N VAL A 11 -2.51 3.61 29.11
CA VAL A 11 -3.35 2.79 28.23
C VAL A 11 -3.30 1.29 28.59
N PHE A 12 -4.20 0.92 29.50
CA PHE A 12 -4.59 -0.42 29.99
C PHE A 12 -3.70 -1.12 31.03
N GLY A 13 -4.36 -1.50 32.12
CA GLY A 13 -3.77 -2.09 33.30
C GLY A 13 -3.55 -3.59 33.19
N ASP A 14 -2.65 -4.05 34.06
CA ASP A 14 -2.36 -5.42 34.46
C ASP A 14 -1.79 -6.35 33.35
N GLY A 15 -0.51 -6.73 33.50
CA GLY A 15 0.17 -7.72 32.65
C GLY A 15 -0.31 -9.17 32.87
N SER A 16 -1.57 -9.33 33.28
CA SER A 16 -2.22 -10.59 33.64
C SER A 16 -3.19 -11.09 32.58
N LYS A 17 -3.25 -10.44 31.40
CA LYS A 17 -4.21 -10.72 30.31
C LYS A 17 -3.55 -10.97 28.94
N GLU A 18 -2.42 -11.68 28.89
CA GLU A 18 -1.79 -12.11 27.63
C GLU A 18 -2.52 -13.38 27.12
N SER A 19 -3.15 -13.32 25.94
CA SER A 19 -3.77 -14.48 25.27
C SER A 19 -2.71 -15.31 24.53
N ILE A 20 -2.83 -16.64 24.63
CA ILE A 20 -1.91 -17.63 24.04
C ILE A 20 -2.46 -18.12 22.69
N VAL A 21 -3.79 -18.29 22.61
CA VAL A 21 -4.52 -18.71 21.40
C VAL A 21 -5.97 -18.27 21.53
N GLU A 22 -6.63 -18.00 20.41
CA GLU A 22 -8.00 -17.50 20.35
C GLU A 22 -8.79 -18.09 19.17
N ILE A 23 -10.10 -18.23 19.37
CA ILE A 23 -11.12 -18.55 18.39
C ILE A 23 -12.04 -17.33 18.34
N SER A 24 -11.99 -16.61 17.22
CA SER A 24 -12.59 -15.28 17.08
C SER A 24 -14.12 -15.28 17.06
N GLN A 25 -14.75 -16.37 16.61
CA GLN A 25 -16.21 -16.46 16.48
C GLN A 25 -16.76 -17.85 16.81
N GLY A 26 -17.86 -17.86 17.54
CA GLY A 26 -18.60 -19.05 17.90
C GLY A 26 -19.74 -18.75 18.87
N GLN A 27 -20.44 -19.82 19.26
CA GLN A 27 -21.60 -19.77 20.13
C GLN A 27 -21.32 -20.50 21.43
N LEU A 28 -21.60 -19.87 22.57
CA LEU A 28 -21.46 -20.49 23.88
C LEU A 28 -22.82 -20.96 24.41
N TYR A 29 -22.90 -22.24 24.76
CA TYR A 29 -24.05 -22.88 25.37
C TYR A 29 -23.71 -23.43 26.76
N LEU A 30 -24.69 -23.40 27.66
CA LEU A 30 -24.72 -24.17 28.90
C LEU A 30 -25.69 -25.34 28.74
N VAL A 31 -25.17 -26.56 28.73
CA VAL A 31 -25.94 -27.80 28.57
C VAL A 31 -26.19 -28.43 29.93
N ARG A 32 -27.47 -28.65 30.26
CA ARG A 32 -27.92 -29.18 31.56
C ARG A 32 -28.82 -30.40 31.36
N PRO A 33 -28.25 -31.60 31.15
CA PRO A 33 -29.01 -32.81 30.80
C PRO A 33 -30.08 -33.23 31.80
N ARG A 34 -30.01 -32.76 33.06
CA ARG A 34 -30.91 -33.11 34.16
C ARG A 34 -31.85 -31.97 34.59
N SER A 35 -31.82 -30.82 33.93
CA SER A 35 -32.61 -29.65 34.31
C SER A 35 -34.07 -29.74 33.85
N VAL A 36 -34.99 -29.37 34.75
CA VAL A 36 -36.43 -29.25 34.45
C VAL A 36 -36.78 -27.96 33.68
N LYS A 37 -35.83 -27.01 33.55
CA LYS A 37 -36.06 -25.70 32.91
C LYS A 37 -35.69 -25.65 31.42
N GLY A 38 -34.96 -26.65 30.91
CA GLY A 38 -34.49 -26.70 29.52
C GLY A 38 -33.18 -27.49 29.40
N TYR A 39 -32.99 -28.17 28.27
CA TYR A 39 -31.84 -29.06 28.02
C TYR A 39 -30.53 -28.30 27.77
N SER A 40 -30.62 -27.17 27.07
CA SER A 40 -29.50 -26.28 26.73
C SER A 40 -29.97 -24.82 26.83
N GLU A 41 -29.05 -23.93 27.16
CA GLU A 41 -29.25 -22.48 27.21
C GLU A 41 -28.14 -21.81 26.39
N LEU A 42 -28.51 -21.00 25.38
CA LEU A 42 -27.54 -20.19 24.63
C LEU A 42 -27.16 -18.99 25.50
N ILE A 43 -25.87 -18.89 25.83
CA ILE A 43 -25.31 -17.85 26.69
C ILE A 43 -24.75 -16.72 25.85
N PHE A 44 -23.93 -17.02 24.84
CA PHE A 44 -23.43 -16.05 23.87
C PHE A 44 -23.78 -16.50 22.46
N LYS A 45 -24.57 -15.68 21.76
CA LYS A 45 -24.92 -15.89 20.36
C LYS A 45 -23.73 -15.63 19.44
N ASP A 46 -22.93 -14.63 19.79
CA ASP A 46 -21.74 -14.21 19.06
C ASP A 46 -20.65 -14.01 20.11
N GLY A 47 -19.64 -14.88 20.13
CA GLY A 47 -18.59 -14.85 21.16
C GLY A 47 -17.26 -15.42 20.69
N ALA A 48 -16.19 -14.98 21.34
CA ALA A 48 -14.81 -15.39 21.09
C ALA A 48 -14.27 -16.19 22.29
N ALA A 49 -13.55 -17.27 22.05
CA ALA A 49 -12.92 -18.09 23.08
C ALA A 49 -11.39 -17.94 23.04
N SER A 50 -10.76 -17.60 24.15
CA SER A 50 -9.30 -17.40 24.26
C SER A 50 -8.71 -18.17 25.45
N ILE A 51 -7.46 -18.59 25.34
CA ILE A 51 -6.69 -19.15 26.46
C ILE A 51 -5.68 -18.11 26.92
N ARG A 52 -5.68 -17.73 28.20
CA ARG A 52 -4.86 -16.65 28.77
C ARG A 52 -3.93 -17.14 29.85
N ARG A 53 -2.75 -16.52 29.94
CA ARG A 53 -1.85 -16.66 31.11
C ARG A 53 -2.46 -15.93 32.30
N THR A 54 -2.29 -16.49 33.49
CA THR A 54 -2.56 -15.73 34.73
C THR A 54 -1.24 -15.25 35.34
N GLY A 55 -1.30 -14.39 36.37
CA GLY A 55 -0.11 -13.93 37.09
C GLY A 55 0.63 -15.01 37.91
N THR A 56 0.21 -16.27 37.84
CA THR A 56 0.83 -17.41 38.52
C THR A 56 1.39 -18.40 37.50
N ASP A 57 2.65 -18.81 37.68
CA ASP A 57 3.29 -19.79 36.80
C ASP A 57 2.50 -21.10 36.70
N PHE A 58 2.41 -21.64 35.48
CA PHE A 58 1.65 -22.86 35.14
C PHE A 58 0.16 -22.78 35.50
N GLN A 59 -0.43 -21.59 35.42
CA GLN A 59 -1.85 -21.38 35.63
C GLN A 59 -2.46 -20.58 34.48
N TYR A 60 -3.43 -21.21 33.82
CA TYR A 60 -4.03 -20.76 32.58
C TYR A 60 -5.55 -20.71 32.70
N GLN A 61 -6.18 -19.78 31.98
CA GLN A 61 -7.62 -19.59 31.97
C GLN A 61 -8.17 -19.71 30.55
N LEU A 62 -9.25 -20.48 30.37
CA LEU A 62 -10.10 -20.44 29.20
C LEU A 62 -11.14 -19.34 29.42
N VAL A 63 -11.21 -18.37 28.53
CA VAL A 63 -12.08 -17.20 28.63
C VAL A 63 -12.94 -17.12 27.39
N VAL A 64 -14.26 -17.05 27.56
CA VAL A 64 -15.21 -16.80 26.47
C VAL A 64 -15.83 -15.43 26.67
N GLN A 65 -15.68 -14.55 25.68
CA GLN A 65 -16.19 -13.18 25.68
C GLN A 65 -17.28 -13.03 24.63
N ARG A 66 -18.28 -12.19 24.90
CA ARG A 66 -19.30 -11.82 23.92
C ARG A 66 -18.73 -10.80 22.93
N ALA A 67 -19.01 -10.96 21.64
CA ALA A 67 -18.70 -9.98 20.59
C ALA A 67 -19.92 -9.06 20.33
N TYR A 68 -19.69 -7.76 20.10
CA TYR A 68 -20.72 -6.77 19.77
C TYR A 68 -20.65 -6.42 18.27
N ASP A 69 -21.79 -6.22 17.62
CA ASP A 69 -21.87 -5.63 16.27
C ASP A 69 -21.82 -4.09 16.36
N GLU A 70 -21.22 -3.44 15.36
CA GLU A 70 -21.02 -1.99 15.28
C GLU A 70 -22.38 -1.25 15.40
N GLY A 71 -22.62 -0.61 16.55
CA GLY A 71 -23.88 0.09 16.91
C GLY A 71 -24.68 -0.48 18.07
N GLU A 72 -24.31 -1.64 18.64
CA GLU A 72 -24.94 -2.15 19.89
C GLU A 72 -24.34 -1.55 21.18
N GLU A 73 -23.11 -1.01 21.15
CA GLU A 73 -22.46 -0.38 22.33
C GLU A 73 -23.26 0.81 22.87
N ASP A 74 -23.92 1.59 22.00
CA ASP A 74 -24.70 2.77 22.38
C ASP A 74 -26.02 2.42 23.10
N LEU A 75 -26.54 1.21 22.95
CA LEU A 75 -27.83 0.79 23.55
C LEU A 75 -27.69 0.32 25.00
N LEU A 76 -26.51 -0.16 25.40
CA LEU A 76 -26.24 -0.63 26.77
C LEU A 76 -25.83 0.51 27.71
N GLU A 77 -25.21 1.57 27.19
CA GLU A 77 -24.88 2.77 27.97
C GLU A 77 -26.13 3.59 28.36
N GLU A 78 -27.24 3.50 27.60
CA GLU A 78 -28.49 4.21 27.94
C GLU A 78 -29.35 3.51 29.01
N GLU A 79 -29.13 2.22 29.32
CA GLU A 79 -29.94 1.48 30.32
C GLU A 79 -29.30 1.36 31.71
N GLY A 80 -28.02 1.75 31.86
CA GLY A 80 -27.24 1.66 33.10
C GLY A 80 -27.11 2.98 33.86
N GLY A 81 -28.16 3.42 34.56
CA GLY A 81 -28.08 4.59 35.44
C GLY A 81 -27.06 4.45 36.59
N ASP A 82 -26.25 5.49 36.77
CA ASP A 82 -25.32 5.81 37.87
C ASP A 82 -25.43 4.91 39.13
N ASP A 83 -24.57 3.89 39.23
CA ASP A 83 -24.06 3.39 40.52
C ASP A 83 -22.79 2.53 40.32
N ALA A 84 -21.62 3.12 40.59
CA ALA A 84 -20.27 2.58 40.39
C ALA A 84 -19.89 1.36 41.30
N ALA A 85 -20.87 0.73 41.95
CA ALA A 85 -20.69 -0.48 42.75
C ALA A 85 -21.16 -1.77 42.03
N LEU A 86 -21.83 -1.65 40.88
CA LEU A 86 -22.28 -2.78 40.06
C LEU A 86 -21.30 -3.18 38.94
N ASP A 87 -20.29 -2.37 38.65
CA ASP A 87 -19.31 -2.62 37.56
C ASP A 87 -18.49 -3.90 37.75
N ALA A 88 -18.22 -4.28 39.00
CA ALA A 88 -17.53 -5.55 39.30
C ALA A 88 -18.41 -6.80 39.09
N LEU A 89 -19.73 -6.62 38.94
CA LEU A 89 -20.70 -7.68 38.60
C LEU A 89 -21.10 -7.64 37.11
N GLY A 90 -20.86 -6.52 36.41
CA GLY A 90 -21.04 -6.41 34.96
C GLY A 90 -20.03 -7.24 34.17
N SER A 91 -18.79 -7.38 34.69
CA SER A 91 -17.74 -8.16 34.04
C SER A 91 -18.06 -9.66 33.88
N GLU A 92 -18.96 -10.24 34.68
CA GLU A 92 -19.38 -11.65 34.55
C GLU A 92 -20.55 -11.87 33.56
N LYS A 93 -21.20 -10.79 33.10
CA LYS A 93 -22.28 -10.89 32.11
C LYS A 93 -21.76 -11.11 30.71
N ASP A 94 -20.66 -10.46 30.34
CA ASP A 94 -20.11 -10.48 28.98
C ASP A 94 -18.81 -11.28 28.86
N GLU A 95 -18.29 -11.82 29.98
CA GLU A 95 -17.13 -12.71 30.02
C GLU A 95 -17.38 -13.94 30.92
N LYS A 96 -17.02 -15.12 30.44
CA LYS A 96 -16.98 -16.38 31.21
C LYS A 96 -15.56 -16.91 31.28
N THR A 97 -15.05 -17.09 32.50
CA THR A 97 -13.67 -17.51 32.74
C THR A 97 -13.61 -18.85 33.49
N PHE A 98 -12.83 -19.78 32.96
CA PHE A 98 -12.66 -21.15 33.45
C PHE A 98 -11.18 -21.45 33.65
N LEU A 99 -10.84 -22.13 34.73
CA LEU A 99 -9.46 -22.54 34.98
C LEU A 99 -9.14 -23.79 34.15
N LEU A 100 -8.09 -23.77 33.33
CA LEU A 100 -7.64 -24.92 32.55
C LEU A 100 -6.96 -25.96 33.45
N ASP A 101 -7.77 -26.76 34.12
CA ASP A 101 -7.39 -27.83 35.03
C ASP A 101 -7.84 -29.19 34.47
N GLU A 102 -7.18 -30.29 34.82
CA GLU A 102 -7.60 -31.64 34.40
C GLU A 102 -9.06 -31.95 34.81
N SER A 103 -9.52 -31.38 35.92
CA SER A 103 -10.88 -31.58 36.43
C SER A 103 -12.00 -31.05 35.54
N ILE A 104 -11.74 -30.11 34.62
CA ILE A 104 -12.76 -29.62 33.68
C ILE A 104 -13.03 -30.61 32.54
N GLN A 105 -12.19 -31.64 32.37
CA GLN A 105 -12.36 -32.69 31.34
C GLN A 105 -12.64 -32.09 29.96
N PHE A 106 -11.75 -31.24 29.47
CA PHE A 106 -11.89 -30.56 28.17
C PHE A 106 -11.96 -31.58 27.02
N ARG A 107 -12.91 -31.38 26.10
CA ARG A 107 -13.24 -32.28 25.00
C ARG A 107 -13.31 -31.50 23.70
N THR A 108 -12.99 -32.17 22.61
CA THR A 108 -13.14 -31.64 21.26
C THR A 108 -13.84 -32.69 20.40
N ASP A 109 -14.86 -32.29 19.66
CA ASP A 109 -15.57 -33.15 18.72
C ASP A 109 -15.85 -32.40 17.42
N THR A 110 -16.08 -33.14 16.33
CA THR A 110 -16.51 -32.60 15.05
C THR A 110 -17.88 -33.15 14.73
N ARG A 111 -18.89 -32.28 14.69
CA ARG A 111 -20.28 -32.69 14.42
C ARG A 111 -20.42 -33.27 13.02
N SER A 112 -21.46 -34.08 12.82
CA SER A 112 -21.82 -34.63 11.49
C SER A 112 -22.10 -33.56 10.42
N THR A 113 -22.37 -32.32 10.86
CA THR A 113 -22.55 -31.12 10.03
C THR A 113 -21.25 -30.43 9.63
N GLY A 114 -20.10 -30.82 10.18
CA GLY A 114 -18.76 -30.28 9.89
C GLY A 114 -18.24 -29.22 10.88
N GLU A 115 -19.03 -28.84 11.88
CA GLU A 115 -18.66 -27.85 12.91
C GLU A 115 -17.73 -28.46 13.97
N THR A 116 -16.72 -27.70 14.41
CA THR A 116 -15.85 -28.10 15.54
C THR A 116 -16.41 -27.56 16.85
N VAL A 117 -16.46 -28.43 17.87
CA VAL A 117 -17.06 -28.11 19.15
C VAL A 117 -16.07 -28.37 20.27
N PHE A 118 -15.94 -27.41 21.19
CA PHE A 118 -15.22 -27.56 22.44
C PHE A 118 -16.21 -27.71 23.59
N ALA A 119 -16.01 -28.70 24.46
CA ALA A 119 -16.85 -28.87 25.64
C ALA A 119 -16.03 -29.10 26.90
N TRP A 120 -16.50 -28.58 28.03
CA TRP A 120 -15.88 -28.82 29.33
C TRP A 120 -16.93 -28.86 30.42
N ARG A 121 -16.63 -29.58 31.50
CA ARG A 121 -17.50 -29.76 32.65
C ARG A 121 -17.66 -28.43 33.41
N ASP A 122 -18.90 -28.12 33.77
CA ASP A 122 -19.16 -27.03 34.71
C ASP A 122 -18.86 -27.50 36.15
N LEU A 123 -17.81 -26.94 36.75
CA LEU A 123 -17.44 -27.22 38.14
C LEU A 123 -18.26 -26.43 39.16
N SER A 124 -19.04 -25.44 38.71
CA SER A 124 -19.89 -24.59 39.54
C SER A 124 -21.37 -24.99 39.52
N GLY A 125 -21.78 -25.80 38.53
CA GLY A 125 -23.15 -26.27 38.29
C GLY A 125 -23.51 -27.62 38.93
N ASP A 126 -24.64 -28.18 38.50
CA ASP A 126 -25.11 -29.48 39.00
C ASP A 126 -24.32 -30.65 38.38
N SER A 127 -24.38 -31.82 39.03
CA SER A 127 -23.67 -33.02 38.55
C SER A 127 -24.21 -33.48 37.19
N GLY A 128 -23.41 -33.22 36.14
CA GLY A 128 -23.71 -33.53 34.74
C GLY A 128 -23.81 -32.31 33.82
N ASP A 129 -23.67 -31.10 34.36
CA ASP A 129 -23.70 -29.86 33.58
C ASP A 129 -22.36 -29.64 32.85
N LEU A 130 -22.43 -29.14 31.62
CA LEU A 130 -21.27 -28.86 30.77
C LEU A 130 -21.47 -27.59 29.94
N TRP A 131 -20.37 -26.94 29.64
CA TRP A 131 -20.28 -25.83 28.71
C TRP A 131 -19.92 -26.38 27.33
N GLU A 132 -20.53 -25.81 26.30
CA GLU A 132 -20.27 -26.15 24.90
C GLU A 132 -20.01 -24.86 24.11
N PHE A 133 -18.86 -24.77 23.47
CA PHE A 133 -18.53 -23.70 22.54
C PHE A 133 -18.49 -24.27 21.12
N VAL A 134 -19.43 -23.85 20.29
CA VAL A 134 -19.56 -24.25 18.89
C VAL A 134 -18.82 -23.23 18.03
N CYS A 135 -17.75 -23.66 17.35
CA CYS A 135 -17.02 -22.77 16.46
C CYS A 135 -17.88 -22.45 15.24
N ASP A 136 -17.84 -21.20 14.77
CA ASP A 136 -18.48 -20.84 13.52
C ASP A 136 -17.82 -21.56 12.32
N SER A 137 -18.58 -21.75 11.24
CA SER A 137 -18.09 -22.38 10.00
C SER A 137 -16.92 -21.64 9.33
N SER A 138 -16.75 -20.35 9.62
CA SER A 138 -15.62 -19.52 9.19
C SER A 138 -14.29 -19.88 9.88
N VAL A 139 -14.33 -20.55 11.03
CA VAL A 139 -13.13 -20.93 11.79
C VAL A 139 -12.38 -22.05 11.06
N LYS A 140 -11.15 -21.76 10.64
CA LYS A 140 -10.26 -22.76 10.00
C LYS A 140 -10.03 -23.95 10.94
N ALA A 141 -10.15 -25.17 10.42
CA ALA A 141 -9.95 -26.40 11.20
C ALA A 141 -8.56 -26.48 11.86
N GLU A 142 -7.53 -25.91 11.22
CA GLU A 142 -6.18 -25.84 11.77
C GLU A 142 -6.11 -24.98 13.06
N THR A 143 -6.85 -23.87 13.12
CA THR A 143 -6.95 -23.01 14.31
C THR A 143 -7.66 -23.73 15.46
N ALA A 144 -8.72 -24.46 15.16
CA ALA A 144 -9.44 -25.24 16.17
C ALA A 144 -8.58 -26.39 16.74
N LEU A 145 -7.78 -27.06 15.90
CA LEU A 145 -6.81 -28.07 16.33
C LEU A 145 -5.69 -27.47 17.17
N LEU A 146 -5.18 -26.30 16.79
CA LEU A 146 -4.18 -25.57 17.59
C LEU A 146 -4.75 -25.20 18.96
N PHE A 147 -5.99 -24.69 19.01
CA PHE A 147 -6.66 -24.30 20.25
C PHE A 147 -6.82 -25.50 21.20
N ALA A 148 -7.28 -26.66 20.70
CA ALA A 148 -7.37 -27.89 21.47
C ALA A 148 -6.00 -28.35 21.99
N ARG A 149 -4.96 -28.32 21.14
CA ARG A 149 -3.60 -28.70 21.53
C ARG A 149 -3.03 -27.78 22.62
N VAL A 150 -3.22 -26.47 22.51
CA VAL A 150 -2.78 -25.50 23.52
C VAL A 150 -3.52 -25.71 24.84
N ALA A 151 -4.81 -26.05 24.82
CA ALA A 151 -5.56 -26.39 26.04
C ALA A 151 -4.93 -27.60 26.77
N LEU A 152 -4.56 -28.66 26.04
CA LEU A 152 -3.89 -29.83 26.61
C LEU A 152 -2.49 -29.51 27.15
N GLN A 153 -1.71 -28.70 26.42
CA GLN A 153 -0.40 -28.23 26.89
C GLN A 153 -0.53 -27.45 28.20
N CYS A 154 -1.49 -26.53 28.29
CA CYS A 154 -1.77 -25.78 29.52
C CYS A 154 -2.16 -26.70 30.70
N GLN A 155 -2.97 -27.74 30.47
CA GLN A 155 -3.32 -28.72 31.50
C GLN A 155 -2.10 -29.57 31.94
N TYR A 156 -1.26 -29.99 31.00
CA TYR A 156 0.00 -30.69 31.27
C TYR A 156 0.92 -29.86 32.16
N GLU A 157 1.19 -28.62 31.77
CA GLU A 157 2.07 -27.74 32.52
C GLU A 157 1.56 -27.49 33.93
N ARG A 158 0.24 -27.35 34.08
CA ARG A 158 -0.40 -27.16 35.38
C ARG A 158 -0.29 -28.39 36.28
N LYS A 159 -0.52 -29.61 35.75
CA LYS A 159 -0.44 -30.87 36.50
C LYS A 159 0.98 -31.17 36.96
N TYR A 160 1.97 -31.01 36.07
CA TYR A 160 3.36 -31.38 36.34
C TYR A 160 4.27 -30.23 36.77
N ARG A 161 3.79 -28.98 36.73
CA ARG A 161 4.54 -27.76 37.09
C ARG A 161 5.88 -27.64 36.36
N ARG A 162 5.88 -27.95 35.05
CA ARG A 162 7.03 -27.93 34.14
C ARG A 162 6.58 -27.50 32.74
N SER A 163 7.49 -26.92 31.95
CA SER A 163 7.21 -26.52 30.56
C SER A 163 6.81 -27.72 29.69
N HIS A 164 5.87 -27.52 28.77
CA HIS A 164 5.45 -28.50 27.77
C HIS A 164 6.49 -28.74 26.67
N ASP A 165 7.59 -27.96 26.61
CA ASP A 165 8.67 -28.11 25.60
C ASP A 165 9.31 -29.51 25.54
N ASN A 166 9.14 -30.31 26.61
CA ASN A 166 9.65 -31.68 26.71
C ASN A 166 8.53 -32.74 26.78
N ALA A 167 7.27 -32.36 26.57
CA ALA A 167 6.14 -33.28 26.57
C ALA A 167 6.09 -34.04 25.24
N THR A 168 5.94 -35.36 25.30
CA THR A 168 5.66 -36.18 24.11
C THR A 168 4.16 -36.13 23.76
N GLU A 169 3.78 -36.51 22.54
CA GLU A 169 2.35 -36.57 22.16
C GLU A 169 1.57 -37.53 23.09
N GLU A 170 2.21 -38.64 23.50
CA GLU A 170 1.66 -39.61 24.46
C GLU A 170 1.41 -38.98 25.86
N ASP A 171 2.22 -38.00 26.27
CA ASP A 171 2.05 -37.28 27.54
C ASP A 171 0.88 -36.28 27.49
N LEU A 172 0.57 -35.73 26.31
CA LEU A 172 -0.55 -34.81 26.10
C LEU A 172 -1.87 -35.57 25.92
N GLU A 173 -1.83 -36.77 25.34
CA GLU A 173 -2.97 -37.68 25.20
C GLU A 173 -3.56 -38.13 26.55
N GLU A 174 -2.80 -38.12 27.66
CA GLU A 174 -3.32 -38.41 29.02
C GLU A 174 -4.45 -37.45 29.43
N PHE A 175 -4.48 -36.25 28.83
CA PHE A 175 -5.47 -35.20 29.12
C PHE A 175 -6.63 -35.17 28.12
N ALA A 176 -6.53 -35.92 27.02
CA ALA A 176 -7.59 -36.02 26.02
C ALA A 176 -8.71 -36.93 26.53
N TYR A 177 -9.82 -36.34 26.99
CA TYR A 177 -10.93 -37.09 27.55
C TYR A 177 -11.92 -37.55 26.46
N ILE A 178 -11.94 -38.85 26.15
CA ILE A 178 -12.71 -39.46 25.02
C ILE A 178 -13.89 -40.35 25.50
N GLU A 179 -14.08 -40.55 26.81
CA GLU A 179 -15.00 -41.59 27.33
C GLU A 179 -16.51 -41.30 27.16
N GLU A 180 -16.93 -40.04 26.97
CA GLU A 180 -18.35 -39.67 26.86
C GLU A 180 -18.61 -38.73 25.66
N SER A 181 -19.53 -39.11 24.78
CA SER A 181 -19.98 -38.31 23.63
C SER A 181 -20.57 -36.97 24.07
N ILE A 182 -20.22 -35.88 23.36
CA ILE A 182 -20.75 -34.54 23.63
C ILE A 182 -22.26 -34.53 23.28
N PRO A 183 -23.17 -34.21 24.22
CA PRO A 183 -24.60 -34.15 23.94
C PRO A 183 -24.94 -32.90 23.10
N GLU A 184 -25.57 -33.08 21.94
CA GLU A 184 -25.92 -31.98 21.03
C GLU A 184 -26.89 -30.97 21.69
N ALA A 185 -26.54 -29.68 21.70
CA ALA A 185 -27.33 -28.61 22.31
C ALA A 185 -28.66 -28.26 21.58
N SER A 186 -29.05 -28.97 20.52
CA SER A 186 -30.27 -28.66 19.74
C SER A 186 -31.41 -29.66 20.01
N PRO A 187 -32.68 -29.21 20.16
CA PRO A 187 -33.81 -30.13 20.26
C PRO A 187 -34.04 -30.81 18.89
N PRO A 188 -34.26 -32.14 18.84
CA PRO A 188 -34.54 -32.83 17.60
C PRO A 188 -35.94 -32.42 17.09
N LEU A 189 -35.99 -31.86 15.88
CA LEU A 189 -37.23 -31.82 15.11
C LEU A 189 -37.76 -33.25 14.92
N SER A 190 -39.00 -33.51 15.33
CA SER A 190 -39.73 -34.78 15.15
C SER A 190 -41.16 -34.47 14.66
N PRO A 191 -41.92 -35.38 14.01
CA PRO A 191 -41.61 -36.78 13.61
C PRO A 191 -42.02 -37.17 12.15
N THR A 192 -41.71 -38.43 11.76
CA THR A 192 -42.32 -39.36 10.75
C THR A 192 -41.23 -39.93 9.81
N SER A 193 -40.94 -41.23 9.65
CA SER A 193 -41.51 -42.51 10.09
C SER A 193 -40.44 -43.63 10.08
N LYS A 194 -40.34 -44.34 11.22
CA LYS A 194 -40.00 -45.77 11.47
C LYS A 194 -39.18 -46.62 10.46
N LEU A 195 -38.01 -47.05 10.96
CA LEU A 195 -37.45 -48.42 11.13
C LEU A 195 -37.30 -49.37 9.91
N ILE A 196 -36.07 -49.90 9.71
CA ILE A 196 -35.64 -51.29 10.01
C ILE A 196 -34.10 -51.42 9.96
N GLU A 197 -33.58 -52.32 10.80
CA GLU A 197 -32.19 -52.66 11.23
C GLU A 197 -31.23 -53.30 10.17
N PRO A 198 -29.91 -53.45 10.49
CA PRO A 198 -28.82 -53.90 9.59
C PRO A 198 -28.33 -55.36 9.91
N PRO A 199 -27.16 -55.87 9.45
CA PRO A 199 -26.42 -55.82 8.15
C PRO A 199 -26.04 -57.27 7.67
N PRO A 200 -25.14 -57.44 6.66
CA PRO A 200 -23.81 -57.91 7.04
C PRO A 200 -22.60 -57.35 6.25
N ASN A 201 -21.44 -57.72 6.80
CA ASN A 201 -20.05 -57.27 6.65
C ASN A 201 -19.36 -57.68 5.33
N PRO A 202 -18.58 -56.81 4.65
CA PRO A 202 -17.78 -57.18 3.47
C PRO A 202 -16.39 -57.69 3.87
N ALA A 203 -16.35 -58.77 4.64
CA ALA A 203 -15.16 -59.59 4.82
C ALA A 203 -15.29 -60.86 3.98
N GLU A 204 -15.51 -60.74 2.67
CA GLU A 204 -15.50 -61.91 1.77
C GLU A 204 -15.32 -61.55 0.28
N LEU A 205 -14.29 -60.77 -0.06
CA LEU A 205 -13.72 -60.84 -1.42
C LEU A 205 -12.19 -60.77 -1.34
N PHE A 206 -11.58 -61.95 -1.55
CA PHE A 206 -10.18 -62.27 -1.85
C PHE A 206 -9.29 -62.84 -0.72
N PRO A 207 -8.93 -64.15 -0.81
CA PRO A 207 -8.06 -64.83 0.14
C PRO A 207 -6.58 -64.70 -0.25
N ASN A 208 -5.73 -64.62 0.78
CA ASN A 208 -4.36 -65.15 0.87
C ASN A 208 -3.29 -64.88 -0.20
N THR A 209 -2.16 -64.39 0.34
CA THR A 209 -0.77 -64.74 -0.01
C THR A 209 -0.15 -64.17 -1.29
N THR A 210 0.81 -63.25 -1.15
CA THR A 210 2.26 -63.59 -1.20
C THR A 210 3.10 -62.33 -0.99
N LYS A 211 4.12 -62.45 -0.13
CA LYS A 211 5.26 -61.52 -0.08
C LYS A 211 6.10 -61.75 -1.33
N ASP A 212 6.43 -60.70 -2.08
CA ASP A 212 7.75 -60.62 -2.72
C ASP A 212 8.19 -59.19 -3.06
N LYS A 213 9.51 -59.01 -2.93
CA LYS A 213 10.28 -57.79 -3.18
C LYS A 213 10.27 -57.44 -4.67
N MET A 214 10.23 -56.15 -5.02
CA MET A 214 11.12 -55.51 -6.01
C MET A 214 10.78 -54.02 -6.27
N VAL A 215 11.72 -53.15 -5.90
CA VAL A 215 12.29 -52.03 -6.68
C VAL A 215 11.36 -51.34 -7.70
N LYS A 216 10.87 -50.14 -7.38
CA LYS A 216 10.32 -49.21 -8.38
C LYS A 216 11.44 -48.56 -9.17
N LYS A 217 11.54 -48.93 -10.45
CA LYS A 217 12.23 -48.18 -11.51
C LYS A 217 11.51 -46.86 -11.74
N ALA A 218 12.29 -45.78 -11.80
CA ALA A 218 11.86 -44.46 -12.22
C ALA A 218 11.32 -44.48 -13.66
N ALA A 219 10.18 -43.84 -13.86
CA ALA A 219 9.68 -43.46 -15.18
C ALA A 219 10.37 -42.15 -15.62
N PRO A 220 10.55 -41.91 -16.94
CA PRO A 220 11.47 -40.91 -17.43
C PRO A 220 10.95 -39.50 -17.16
N LYS A 221 11.85 -38.65 -16.65
CA LYS A 221 11.69 -37.20 -16.57
C LYS A 221 11.30 -36.68 -17.95
N GLY A 222 10.09 -36.13 -18.07
CA GLY A 222 9.84 -35.11 -19.07
C GLY A 222 10.78 -33.95 -18.77
N THR A 223 11.52 -33.51 -19.77
CA THR A 223 12.37 -32.32 -19.72
C THR A 223 11.54 -31.13 -19.28
N ILE A 224 11.66 -30.80 -18.00
CA ILE A 224 11.43 -29.44 -17.50
C ILE A 224 12.42 -28.58 -18.28
N ARG A 225 11.93 -27.57 -18.99
CA ARG A 225 12.79 -26.48 -19.46
C ARG A 225 13.38 -25.87 -18.19
N GLU A 226 14.67 -26.06 -17.96
CA GLU A 226 15.42 -25.24 -17.01
C GLU A 226 15.24 -23.80 -17.49
N GLU A 227 14.55 -22.96 -16.70
CA GLU A 227 14.64 -21.52 -16.89
C GLU A 227 16.04 -21.13 -16.44
N ASP A 228 16.81 -20.51 -17.33
CA ASP A 228 18.19 -20.11 -17.06
C ASP A 228 18.21 -19.14 -15.85
N THR A 229 19.06 -19.44 -14.86
CA THR A 229 19.28 -18.58 -13.68
C THR A 229 19.79 -17.21 -14.11
N THR A 230 19.45 -16.15 -13.36
CA THR A 230 19.88 -14.79 -13.69
C THR A 230 21.41 -14.68 -13.62
N GLU A 231 22.08 -14.55 -14.77
CA GLU A 231 23.53 -14.40 -14.83
C GLU A 231 23.96 -12.96 -14.49
N ALA A 232 25.02 -12.83 -13.69
CA ALA A 232 25.59 -11.53 -13.36
C ALA A 232 26.13 -10.81 -14.61
N PRO A 233 25.78 -9.54 -14.83
CA PRO A 233 26.35 -8.75 -15.92
C PRO A 233 27.88 -8.55 -15.78
N PRO A 234 28.59 -8.32 -16.90
CA PRO A 234 30.00 -7.95 -16.85
C PRO A 234 30.18 -6.55 -16.23
N SER A 235 31.25 -6.39 -15.44
CA SER A 235 31.62 -5.08 -14.86
C SER A 235 32.06 -4.10 -15.95
N ALA A 236 31.64 -2.83 -15.84
CA ALA A 236 32.14 -1.76 -16.70
C ALA A 236 33.53 -1.30 -16.25
N ILE A 237 34.37 -0.88 -17.21
CA ILE A 237 35.76 -0.45 -16.96
C ILE A 237 35.77 0.78 -16.05
N GLN A 238 36.57 0.72 -14.99
CA GLN A 238 36.69 1.79 -14.01
C GLN A 238 37.33 3.07 -14.61
N PRO A 239 36.70 4.25 -14.44
CA PRO A 239 37.33 5.53 -14.75
C PRO A 239 38.40 5.91 -13.71
N GLN A 240 39.28 6.85 -14.04
CA GLN A 240 40.32 7.30 -13.11
C GLN A 240 39.71 8.06 -11.92
N ALA A 241 39.79 7.47 -10.72
CA ALA A 241 39.30 8.08 -9.49
C ALA A 241 40.15 9.30 -9.06
N LEU A 242 39.49 10.36 -8.60
CA LEU A 242 40.09 11.55 -8.02
C LEU A 242 40.11 11.48 -6.49
N GLU A 243 38.99 11.08 -5.89
CA GLU A 243 38.77 11.00 -4.45
C GLU A 243 37.91 9.77 -4.12
N THR A 244 38.17 9.12 -2.98
CA THR A 244 37.35 8.01 -2.47
C THR A 244 36.44 8.53 -1.37
N LEU A 245 35.13 8.36 -1.54
CA LEU A 245 34.11 8.81 -0.59
C LEU A 245 33.75 7.73 0.43
N ALA A 246 33.73 6.46 0.01
CA ALA A 246 33.54 5.32 0.90
C ALA A 246 34.29 4.08 0.36
N ASP A 247 34.77 3.25 1.28
CA ASP A 247 35.44 1.98 1.02
C ASP A 247 35.09 1.02 2.15
N THR A 248 34.48 -0.12 1.82
CA THR A 248 34.04 -1.11 2.81
C THR A 248 34.00 -2.51 2.25
N VAL A 249 33.93 -3.50 3.13
CA VAL A 249 33.84 -4.93 2.79
C VAL A 249 32.43 -5.43 3.08
N ALA A 250 31.85 -6.19 2.13
CA ALA A 250 30.49 -6.69 2.20
C ALA A 250 30.33 -8.06 1.50
N GLU A 251 29.19 -8.72 1.68
CA GLU A 251 28.75 -9.85 0.85
C GLU A 251 27.93 -9.33 -0.33
N LEU A 252 28.08 -9.92 -1.51
CA LEU A 252 27.36 -9.54 -2.73
C LEU A 252 26.31 -10.57 -3.09
N HIS A 253 25.07 -10.11 -3.30
CA HIS A 253 23.95 -10.92 -3.73
C HIS A 253 23.28 -10.30 -4.97
N LEU A 254 22.75 -11.14 -5.86
CA LEU A 254 22.03 -10.73 -7.07
C LEU A 254 20.58 -11.21 -6.98
N PHE A 255 19.63 -10.36 -7.32
CA PHE A 255 18.23 -10.73 -7.42
C PHE A 255 17.99 -11.65 -8.61
N ASP A 256 17.44 -12.82 -8.36
CA ASP A 256 17.11 -13.80 -9.38
C ASP A 256 15.61 -13.72 -9.75
N PHE A 257 15.31 -13.35 -11.00
CA PHE A 257 13.94 -13.14 -11.46
C PHE A 257 13.04 -14.38 -11.42
N PRO A 258 13.53 -15.59 -11.78
CA PRO A 258 12.74 -16.82 -11.67
C PRO A 258 12.34 -17.17 -10.24
N THR A 259 13.27 -17.07 -9.28
CA THR A 259 13.01 -17.42 -7.88
C THR A 259 12.38 -16.28 -7.07
N GLY A 260 12.57 -15.03 -7.50
CA GLY A 260 12.13 -13.85 -6.77
C GLY A 260 12.95 -13.57 -5.51
N THR A 261 14.20 -14.04 -5.44
CA THR A 261 15.05 -13.99 -4.23
C THR A 261 16.46 -13.47 -4.53
N PHE A 262 17.13 -12.93 -3.51
CA PHE A 262 18.53 -12.54 -3.61
C PHE A 262 19.44 -13.75 -3.38
N VAL A 263 20.22 -14.11 -4.41
CA VAL A 263 21.15 -15.25 -4.39
C VAL A 263 22.57 -14.75 -4.18
N LEU A 264 23.28 -15.34 -3.22
CA LEU A 264 24.68 -15.02 -2.93
C LEU A 264 25.56 -15.28 -4.15
N GLN A 265 26.35 -14.27 -4.51
CA GLN A 265 27.29 -14.31 -5.63
C GLN A 265 28.74 -14.39 -5.14
N ASP A 266 29.07 -13.61 -4.11
CA ASP A 266 30.40 -13.59 -3.50
C ASP A 266 30.29 -13.25 -2.01
N ALA A 267 30.96 -14.04 -1.17
CA ALA A 267 30.95 -13.87 0.28
C ALA A 267 31.85 -12.73 0.77
N GLN A 268 32.74 -12.21 -0.08
CA GLN A 268 33.61 -11.11 0.30
C GLN A 268 33.99 -10.23 -0.90
N VAL A 269 33.37 -9.05 -0.95
CA VAL A 269 33.67 -8.01 -1.94
C VAL A 269 34.10 -6.71 -1.27
N HIS A 270 34.94 -5.96 -1.96
CA HIS A 270 35.26 -4.56 -1.68
C HIS A 270 34.33 -3.66 -2.49
N ALA A 271 33.48 -2.90 -1.79
CA ALA A 271 32.60 -1.90 -2.38
C ALA A 271 33.18 -0.50 -2.14
N THR A 272 33.44 0.21 -3.24
CA THR A 272 34.07 1.54 -3.23
C THR A 272 33.21 2.56 -3.96
N VAL A 273 33.08 3.74 -3.37
CA VAL A 273 32.43 4.90 -3.98
C VAL A 273 33.50 5.96 -4.25
N THR A 274 33.65 6.35 -5.51
CA THR A 274 34.72 7.26 -5.95
C THR A 274 34.18 8.43 -6.76
N GLU A 275 34.82 9.59 -6.65
CA GLU A 275 34.62 10.72 -7.56
C GLU A 275 35.50 10.53 -8.80
N ILE A 276 34.90 10.67 -9.99
CA ILE A 276 35.61 10.57 -11.27
C ILE A 276 35.74 11.94 -11.98
N GLY A 277 35.19 12.99 -11.37
CA GLY A 277 35.21 14.37 -11.87
C GLY A 277 33.92 14.77 -12.59
N ASN A 278 33.80 16.03 -13.01
CA ASN A 278 32.62 16.56 -13.73
C ASN A 278 31.25 16.31 -13.05
N TRP A 279 31.21 16.17 -11.72
CA TRP A 279 30.00 15.79 -10.95
C TRP A 279 29.49 14.38 -11.26
N GLU A 280 30.39 13.50 -11.67
CA GLU A 280 30.16 12.08 -11.83
C GLU A 280 30.88 11.31 -10.72
N TYR A 281 30.19 10.30 -10.22
CA TYR A 281 30.65 9.44 -9.15
C TYR A 281 30.41 7.99 -9.57
N TRP A 282 31.18 7.09 -8.99
CA TRP A 282 31.26 5.72 -9.46
C TRP A 282 31.18 4.76 -8.28
N LEU A 283 30.28 3.78 -8.38
CA LEU A 283 30.18 2.64 -7.50
C LEU A 283 30.91 1.46 -8.14
N HIS A 284 31.89 0.91 -7.43
CA HIS A 284 32.70 -0.21 -7.90
C HIS A 284 32.74 -1.32 -6.86
N ILE A 285 32.47 -2.56 -7.29
CA ILE A 285 32.40 -3.75 -6.47
C ILE A 285 33.36 -4.79 -7.04
N THR A 286 34.32 -5.19 -6.22
CA THR A 286 35.41 -6.09 -6.61
C THR A 286 35.52 -7.26 -5.64
N GLY A 287 35.61 -8.48 -6.17
CA GLY A 287 35.93 -9.68 -5.40
C GLY A 287 37.40 -10.04 -5.55
N GLU A 288 37.84 -11.13 -4.91
CA GLU A 288 39.22 -11.60 -5.02
C GLU A 288 39.59 -12.09 -6.44
N ASP A 289 38.65 -12.77 -7.10
CA ASP A 289 38.88 -13.44 -8.39
C ASP A 289 38.48 -12.59 -9.60
N ARG A 290 37.55 -11.64 -9.43
CA ARG A 290 37.02 -10.81 -10.52
C ARG A 290 36.41 -9.49 -10.06
N GLU A 291 36.28 -8.55 -10.99
CA GLU A 291 35.44 -7.37 -10.84
C GLU A 291 33.98 -7.75 -11.11
N TRP A 292 33.10 -7.45 -10.16
CA TRP A 292 31.69 -7.83 -10.23
C TRP A 292 30.83 -6.75 -10.87
N LEU A 293 31.05 -5.51 -10.48
CA LEU A 293 30.20 -4.41 -10.91
C LEU A 293 30.96 -3.08 -10.90
N GLY A 294 30.78 -2.30 -11.96
CA GLY A 294 31.17 -0.90 -12.02
C GLY A 294 30.03 -0.12 -12.65
N GLN A 295 29.51 0.89 -11.96
CA GLN A 295 28.44 1.73 -12.51
C GLN A 295 28.52 3.19 -12.02
N PRO A 296 28.02 4.14 -12.81
CA PRO A 296 27.89 5.52 -12.34
C PRO A 296 26.79 5.61 -11.28
N ILE A 297 27.00 6.48 -10.30
CA ILE A 297 25.98 6.84 -9.31
C ILE A 297 25.08 7.92 -9.93
N VAL A 298 23.87 7.50 -10.31
CA VAL A 298 22.85 8.33 -10.97
C VAL A 298 21.52 8.24 -10.20
N ASP A 299 20.58 9.12 -10.54
CA ASP A 299 19.23 9.18 -9.95
C ASP A 299 18.46 7.85 -9.99
N ASP A 300 18.68 7.05 -11.04
CA ASP A 300 18.04 5.75 -11.19
C ASP A 300 18.64 4.63 -10.31
N ILE A 301 19.75 4.84 -9.59
CA ILE A 301 20.38 3.79 -8.76
C ILE A 301 19.46 3.24 -7.66
N ASN A 302 18.44 4.02 -7.26
CA ASN A 302 17.38 3.66 -6.30
C ASN A 302 17.92 2.98 -5.02
N PRO A 303 18.70 3.71 -4.21
CA PRO A 303 19.36 3.15 -3.04
C PRO A 303 18.35 2.87 -1.92
N VAL A 304 18.37 1.65 -1.37
CA VAL A 304 17.58 1.27 -0.18
C VAL A 304 18.52 0.68 0.87
N PHE A 305 18.59 1.33 2.02
CA PHE A 305 19.34 0.85 3.17
C PHE A 305 18.38 0.18 4.16
N ASN A 306 18.75 -0.97 4.70
CA ASN A 306 18.03 -1.62 5.77
C ASN A 306 19.03 -1.95 6.88
N TYR A 307 18.89 -1.28 8.02
CA TYR A 307 19.81 -1.41 9.15
C TYR A 307 19.60 -2.72 9.93
N GLU A 308 18.38 -3.26 9.95
CA GLU A 308 18.07 -4.53 10.62
C GLU A 308 18.81 -5.71 9.96
N TYR A 309 18.74 -5.82 8.64
CA TYR A 309 19.47 -6.83 7.87
C TYR A 309 20.88 -6.38 7.48
N LYS A 310 21.28 -5.15 7.85
CA LYS A 310 22.55 -4.51 7.49
C LYS A 310 22.82 -4.62 5.99
N SER A 311 21.84 -4.25 5.19
CA SER A 311 21.89 -4.43 3.74
C SER A 311 21.66 -3.14 2.98
N PHE A 312 22.30 -3.05 1.81
CA PHE A 312 22.13 -1.99 0.83
C PHE A 312 21.68 -2.62 -0.49
N ILE A 313 20.47 -2.31 -0.91
CA ILE A 313 19.87 -2.78 -2.15
C ILE A 313 19.88 -1.63 -3.16
N PHE A 314 20.28 -1.92 -4.39
CA PHE A 314 20.36 -0.93 -5.46
C PHE A 314 20.18 -1.58 -6.83
N ASN A 315 19.86 -0.75 -7.82
CA ASN A 315 19.69 -1.20 -9.19
C ASN A 315 20.91 -0.87 -10.06
N HIS A 316 21.15 -1.73 -11.04
CA HIS A 316 22.15 -1.58 -12.08
C HIS A 316 21.49 -1.70 -13.45
N TYR A 317 21.85 -0.80 -14.37
CA TYR A 317 21.27 -0.74 -15.71
C TYR A 317 22.36 -0.96 -16.76
N LEU A 318 22.09 -1.86 -17.69
CA LEU A 318 22.95 -2.10 -18.86
C LEU A 318 22.54 -1.22 -20.05
N ASP A 319 23.46 -1.06 -21.00
CA ASP A 319 23.24 -0.31 -22.25
C ASP A 319 22.10 -0.87 -23.11
N ASP A 320 21.72 -2.15 -22.91
CA ASP A 320 20.60 -2.80 -23.57
C ASP A 320 19.23 -2.48 -22.91
N GLY A 321 19.23 -1.69 -21.84
CA GLY A 321 18.05 -1.32 -21.06
C GLY A 321 17.64 -2.34 -19.99
N SER A 322 18.38 -3.44 -19.83
CA SER A 322 18.14 -4.43 -18.77
C SER A 322 18.50 -3.86 -17.40
N ALA A 323 17.63 -4.12 -16.41
CA ALA A 323 17.84 -3.72 -15.02
C ALA A 323 18.11 -4.96 -14.15
N PHE A 324 19.02 -4.84 -13.20
CA PHE A 324 19.35 -5.89 -12.21
C PHE A 324 19.36 -5.28 -10.82
N SER A 325 18.78 -5.98 -9.83
CA SER A 325 18.87 -5.57 -8.43
C SER A 325 19.98 -6.32 -7.72
N TRP A 326 20.86 -5.59 -7.06
CA TRP A 326 21.97 -6.12 -6.28
C TRP A 326 21.76 -5.79 -4.80
N LEU A 327 22.30 -6.62 -3.92
CA LEU A 327 22.31 -6.42 -2.48
C LEU A 327 23.72 -6.59 -1.93
N LEU A 328 24.21 -5.58 -1.22
CA LEU A 328 25.40 -5.63 -0.39
C LEU A 328 25.01 -5.84 1.07
N ARG A 329 25.56 -6.87 1.73
CA ARG A 329 25.33 -7.12 3.17
C ARG A 329 26.59 -6.81 3.97
N PHE A 330 26.47 -5.99 5.01
CA PHE A 330 27.57 -5.52 5.85
C PHE A 330 27.62 -6.26 7.19
N LYS A 331 28.80 -6.29 7.82
CA LYS A 331 29.01 -6.99 9.10
C LYS A 331 28.46 -6.21 10.30
N GLY A 332 28.67 -4.90 10.33
CA GLY A 332 28.25 -4.01 11.40
C GLY A 332 27.49 -2.78 10.90
N GLU A 333 26.99 -2.02 11.87
CA GLU A 333 26.28 -0.75 11.63
C GLU A 333 27.22 0.36 11.16
N GLU A 334 28.45 0.40 11.68
CA GLU A 334 29.44 1.42 11.30
C GLU A 334 29.79 1.35 9.81
N GLU A 335 29.91 0.14 9.26
CA GLU A 335 30.21 -0.07 7.84
C GLU A 335 29.06 0.41 6.92
N ILE A 336 27.81 0.10 7.26
CA ILE A 336 26.65 0.55 6.48
C ILE A 336 26.45 2.06 6.61
N GLU A 337 26.66 2.65 7.79
CA GLU A 337 26.57 4.10 7.99
C GLU A 337 27.62 4.86 7.15
N ASN A 338 28.87 4.42 7.19
CA ASN A 338 29.94 5.02 6.39
C ASN A 338 29.65 4.89 4.88
N PHE A 339 29.20 3.71 4.45
CA PHE A 339 28.85 3.48 3.06
C PHE A 339 27.65 4.31 2.60
N GLN A 340 26.60 4.41 3.44
CA GLN A 340 25.45 5.27 3.19
C GLN A 340 25.86 6.73 3.04
N GLN A 341 26.69 7.27 3.92
CA GLN A 341 27.18 8.64 3.80
C GLN A 341 27.89 8.89 2.48
N GLY A 342 28.76 7.97 2.04
CA GLY A 342 29.47 8.08 0.76
C GLY A 342 28.54 8.05 -0.46
N VAL A 343 27.58 7.12 -0.49
CA VAL A 343 26.60 7.01 -1.60
C VAL A 343 25.68 8.23 -1.62
N MET A 344 25.19 8.68 -0.46
CA MET A 344 24.30 9.84 -0.34
C MET A 344 25.00 11.15 -0.72
N GLN A 345 26.25 11.32 -0.29
CA GLN A 345 27.07 12.46 -0.71
C GLN A 345 27.26 12.45 -2.23
N ALA A 346 27.63 11.31 -2.82
CA ALA A 346 27.82 11.17 -4.25
C ALA A 346 26.55 11.52 -5.04
N LEU A 347 25.40 10.98 -4.65
CA LEU A 347 24.10 11.28 -5.28
C LEU A 347 23.73 12.76 -5.17
N TRP A 348 23.89 13.34 -3.98
CA TRP A 348 23.55 14.74 -3.79
C TRP A 348 24.45 15.67 -4.62
N GLU A 349 25.76 15.43 -4.63
CA GLU A 349 26.70 16.24 -5.42
C GLU A 349 26.45 16.06 -6.93
N HIS A 350 26.12 14.84 -7.36
CA HIS A 350 25.71 14.55 -8.73
C HIS A 350 24.47 15.33 -9.14
N LEU A 351 23.43 15.36 -8.31
CA LEU A 351 22.16 16.02 -8.62
C LEU A 351 22.26 17.55 -8.57
N ASN A 352 22.91 18.08 -7.53
CA ASN A 352 22.95 19.52 -7.28
C ASN A 352 24.09 20.23 -8.02
N LYS A 353 25.02 19.47 -8.64
CA LYS A 353 26.21 19.99 -9.32
C LYS A 353 26.97 21.01 -8.44
N MET A 354 27.03 20.72 -7.14
CA MET A 354 27.65 21.52 -6.10
C MET A 354 28.35 20.58 -5.13
N LYS A 355 29.52 20.99 -4.61
CA LYS A 355 30.24 20.22 -3.60
C LYS A 355 29.51 20.26 -2.27
N TRP A 356 29.35 19.09 -1.65
CA TRP A 356 28.71 18.89 -0.35
C TRP A 356 29.29 19.86 0.67
N GLY A 357 30.63 19.96 0.73
CA GLY A 357 31.40 20.88 1.58
C GLY A 357 31.12 22.39 1.41
N LYS A 358 30.36 22.83 0.40
CA LYS A 358 29.95 24.24 0.21
C LYS A 358 28.53 24.54 0.68
N THR A 359 27.71 23.52 0.94
CA THR A 359 26.34 23.66 1.44
C THR A 359 26.34 24.08 2.91
N LYS A 360 25.26 24.69 3.41
CA LYS A 360 25.17 24.98 4.85
C LYS A 360 25.04 23.68 5.64
N ASP A 361 25.70 23.59 6.79
CA ASP A 361 25.69 22.38 7.62
C ASP A 361 24.26 21.93 7.97
N THR A 362 23.36 22.87 8.22
CA THR A 362 21.95 22.56 8.54
C THR A 362 21.15 22.01 7.38
N ASP A 363 21.51 22.38 6.14
CA ASP A 363 20.84 21.81 4.97
C ASP A 363 21.42 20.42 4.66
N ARG A 364 22.70 20.18 4.95
CA ARG A 364 23.32 18.85 4.86
C ARG A 364 22.73 17.86 5.86
N GLU A 365 22.59 18.28 7.11
CA GLU A 365 21.99 17.48 8.18
C GLU A 365 20.54 17.14 7.84
N TYR A 366 19.75 18.12 7.39
CA TYR A 366 18.38 17.88 6.92
C TYR A 366 18.31 16.85 5.78
N VAL A 367 19.23 16.95 4.81
CA VAL A 367 19.29 16.01 3.68
C VAL A 367 19.66 14.61 4.18
N LEU A 368 20.71 14.45 5.00
CA LEU A 368 21.11 13.15 5.55
C LEU A 368 20.01 12.53 6.41
N GLU A 369 19.36 13.29 7.27
CA GLU A 369 18.24 12.81 8.09
C GLU A 369 17.04 12.42 7.25
N ALA A 370 16.70 13.19 6.21
CA ALA A 370 15.63 12.83 5.27
C ALA A 370 15.97 11.56 4.49
N PHE A 371 17.25 11.25 4.30
CA PHE A 371 17.72 9.98 3.73
C PHE A 371 17.79 8.83 4.76
N GLN A 372 17.89 9.11 6.07
CA GLN A 372 17.89 8.08 7.13
C GLN A 372 16.49 7.56 7.44
N ASP A 373 15.46 8.41 7.42
CA ASP A 373 14.04 8.02 7.54
C ASP A 373 13.55 7.20 6.31
N LEU A 374 14.44 6.95 5.34
CA LEU A 374 14.26 6.01 4.22
C LEU A 374 14.69 4.59 4.55
N ALA A 375 15.43 4.40 5.63
CA ALA A 375 15.73 3.06 6.07
C ALA A 375 14.43 2.41 6.52
N MET A 376 14.06 1.30 5.88
CA MET A 376 12.99 0.45 6.39
C MET A 376 13.43 -0.04 7.77
N GLU A 377 12.99 0.66 8.82
CA GLU A 377 12.84 0.07 10.13
C GLU A 377 11.57 -0.77 10.06
N ASP A 378 11.73 -2.09 10.05
CA ASP A 378 10.56 -2.98 10.04
C ASP A 378 9.79 -2.70 11.34
N ALA A 379 8.50 -2.34 11.20
CA ALA A 379 7.61 -2.40 12.33
C ALA A 379 7.54 -3.86 12.81
N PRO A 380 7.54 -4.13 14.13
CA PRO A 380 7.39 -5.51 14.62
C PRO A 380 6.15 -6.14 13.97
N ASP A 381 6.24 -7.43 13.64
CA ASP A 381 5.18 -8.24 13.05
C ASP A 381 3.93 -8.22 13.94
N TYR A 382 3.14 -7.16 13.84
CA TYR A 382 1.73 -7.22 14.13
C TYR A 382 1.17 -8.07 13.00
N GLU A 383 0.63 -9.24 13.37
CA GLU A 383 -0.12 -10.14 12.50
C GLU A 383 -0.86 -9.29 11.47
N GLU A 384 -0.70 -9.64 10.19
CA GLU A 384 -1.50 -9.04 9.14
C GLU A 384 -2.96 -9.19 9.58
N GLU A 385 -3.57 -8.14 10.11
CA GLU A 385 -5.00 -7.96 9.99
C GLU A 385 -5.24 -8.11 8.49
N GLU A 386 -5.69 -9.30 8.08
CA GLU A 386 -6.35 -9.48 6.79
C GLU A 386 -7.36 -8.34 6.77
N GLU A 387 -7.09 -7.32 5.95
CA GLU A 387 -8.05 -6.24 5.74
C GLU A 387 -9.35 -6.96 5.42
N GLU A 388 -10.36 -6.80 6.29
CA GLU A 388 -11.70 -7.30 6.03
C GLU A 388 -12.03 -6.86 4.61
N GLU A 389 -12.09 -7.83 3.69
CA GLU A 389 -12.73 -7.61 2.41
C GLU A 389 -14.17 -7.29 2.79
N GLU A 390 -14.50 -6.00 2.87
CA GLU A 390 -15.89 -5.55 3.02
C GLU A 390 -16.71 -6.31 1.98
N ASP A 391 -17.57 -7.21 2.46
CA ASP A 391 -18.31 -8.19 1.66
C ASP A 391 -19.34 -7.43 0.81
N TYR A 392 -18.94 -7.01 -0.39
CA TYR A 392 -19.83 -6.43 -1.39
C TYR A 392 -20.02 -7.41 -2.53
N GLU A 393 -21.29 -7.78 -2.73
CA GLU A 393 -21.81 -8.56 -3.84
C GLU A 393 -21.16 -8.18 -5.18
N ASP A 394 -20.83 -9.20 -5.97
CA ASP A 394 -20.27 -9.19 -7.33
C ASP A 394 -20.36 -7.84 -8.06
N ALA A 395 -19.21 -7.19 -8.27
CA ALA A 395 -19.10 -6.15 -9.31
C ALA A 395 -18.29 -6.76 -10.44
N ASP A 396 -19.00 -6.95 -11.55
CA ASP A 396 -18.58 -7.44 -12.86
C ASP A 396 -17.20 -6.94 -13.28
N ASP A 397 -16.42 -7.81 -13.93
CA ASP A 397 -15.14 -7.46 -14.55
C ASP A 397 -15.39 -6.26 -15.50
N GLY A 398 -14.66 -5.16 -15.29
CA GLY A 398 -14.95 -3.84 -15.87
C GLY A 398 -15.40 -3.86 -17.34
N ALA A 399 -16.49 -3.15 -17.63
CA ALA A 399 -17.01 -3.00 -18.98
C ALA A 399 -16.07 -2.10 -19.79
N ARG A 400 -15.32 -2.71 -20.71
CA ARG A 400 -14.50 -2.00 -21.69
C ARG A 400 -15.39 -1.17 -22.61
N SER A 401 -15.14 0.13 -22.70
CA SER A 401 -15.76 0.97 -23.74
C SER A 401 -14.99 0.77 -25.06
N GLU A 402 -15.46 -0.14 -25.92
CA GLU A 402 -14.85 -0.42 -27.25
C GLU A 402 -15.34 0.54 -28.36
N GLU A 403 -16.20 1.51 -28.09
CA GLU A 403 -16.74 2.39 -29.13
C GLU A 403 -16.05 3.76 -29.17
N TYR A 404 -15.04 3.86 -30.02
CA TYR A 404 -14.79 5.09 -30.76
C TYR A 404 -15.30 4.89 -32.20
N ASP A 405 -16.34 5.64 -32.56
CA ASP A 405 -16.90 5.83 -33.90
C ASP A 405 -17.92 4.78 -34.40
N GLU A 406 -19.21 4.95 -34.04
CA GLU A 406 -20.37 4.43 -34.82
C GLU A 406 -21.01 5.57 -35.63
N ASP A 407 -20.25 6.16 -36.54
CA ASP A 407 -20.80 6.97 -37.63
C ASP A 407 -19.94 6.92 -38.89
N GLU A 408 -19.57 5.70 -39.34
CA GLU A 408 -19.31 5.41 -40.76
C GLU A 408 -19.39 3.89 -41.04
N SER A 409 -20.36 3.51 -41.88
CA SER A 409 -20.65 2.19 -42.51
C SER A 409 -19.82 0.93 -42.13
N ASP A 410 -20.56 -0.11 -41.72
CA ASP A 410 -20.17 -1.54 -41.64
C ASP A 410 -19.35 -2.03 -42.85
N ASP A 411 -18.01 -1.99 -42.75
CA ASP A 411 -17.04 -3.01 -43.21
C ASP A 411 -15.64 -2.43 -43.01
N ASP A 412 -14.94 -2.76 -41.91
CA ASP A 412 -13.47 -2.85 -41.86
C ASP A 412 -13.01 -3.31 -40.45
N GLN A 413 -12.52 -4.55 -40.35
CA GLN A 413 -11.73 -5.03 -39.22
C GLN A 413 -10.33 -4.40 -39.24
N GLU A 414 -10.21 -3.14 -38.81
CA GLU A 414 -8.93 -2.50 -38.46
C GLU A 414 -9.05 -1.84 -37.07
N THR A 415 -8.58 -2.52 -36.02
CA THR A 415 -8.62 -2.09 -34.60
C THR A 415 -7.61 -0.98 -34.24
N GLN A 416 -7.21 -0.12 -35.19
CA GLN A 416 -6.40 1.07 -34.88
C GLN A 416 -7.00 2.32 -35.54
N PRO A 417 -7.40 3.35 -34.76
CA PRO A 417 -7.96 4.56 -35.31
C PRO A 417 -6.93 5.31 -36.17
N LYS A 418 -7.32 5.66 -37.40
CA LYS A 418 -6.47 6.26 -38.47
C LYS A 418 -5.92 7.67 -38.15
N ASP A 419 -6.31 8.28 -37.03
CA ASP A 419 -6.00 9.69 -36.67
C ASP A 419 -4.65 9.85 -35.94
N GLY A 420 -4.02 8.76 -35.47
CA GLY A 420 -2.69 8.78 -34.83
C GLY A 420 -2.59 9.57 -33.52
N GLY A 421 -3.68 10.17 -33.03
CA GLY A 421 -3.75 10.84 -31.73
C GLY A 421 -3.94 9.84 -30.59
N VAL A 422 -3.25 10.05 -29.48
CA VAL A 422 -3.38 9.27 -28.24
C VAL A 422 -3.91 10.13 -27.10
N ASN A 423 -4.54 9.49 -26.11
CA ASN A 423 -4.97 10.15 -24.88
C ASN A 423 -3.77 10.76 -24.16
N SER A 424 -3.98 11.93 -23.55
CA SER A 424 -2.88 12.75 -23.00
C SER A 424 -3.20 13.45 -21.69
N GLN A 425 -4.47 13.76 -21.43
CA GLN A 425 -4.91 14.41 -20.20
C GLN A 425 -6.27 13.84 -19.78
N LEU A 426 -6.51 13.80 -18.46
CA LEU A 426 -7.77 13.39 -17.85
C LEU A 426 -8.21 14.48 -16.86
N ALA A 427 -9.44 14.98 -17.03
CA ALA A 427 -10.11 15.86 -16.10
C ALA A 427 -11.40 15.22 -15.60
N VAL A 428 -11.57 15.15 -14.27
CA VAL A 428 -12.72 14.51 -13.62
C VAL A 428 -13.64 15.59 -13.07
N GLY A 429 -14.92 15.53 -13.44
CA GLY A 429 -15.99 16.40 -12.93
C GLY A 429 -16.28 16.14 -11.46
N TYR A 430 -16.57 17.20 -10.72
CA TYR A 430 -16.90 17.13 -9.28
C TYR A 430 -18.38 17.34 -9.02
N LYS A 431 -19.07 18.04 -9.92
CA LYS A 431 -20.50 18.36 -9.83
C LYS A 431 -21.33 17.58 -10.83
N HIS A 432 -20.78 17.40 -12.02
CA HIS A 432 -21.39 16.54 -13.03
C HIS A 432 -20.60 15.25 -13.08
N ASP A 433 -21.30 14.11 -13.01
CA ASP A 433 -20.78 12.74 -13.11
C ASP A 433 -20.19 12.48 -14.50
N ARG A 434 -19.11 13.18 -14.85
CA ARG A 434 -18.48 13.16 -16.17
C ARG A 434 -16.96 13.24 -16.04
N SER A 435 -16.28 12.69 -17.03
CA SER A 435 -14.83 12.82 -17.21
C SER A 435 -14.51 13.17 -18.64
N PHE A 436 -13.46 13.96 -18.80
CA PHE A 436 -13.05 14.53 -20.08
C PHE A 436 -11.62 14.09 -20.36
N VAL A 437 -11.42 13.41 -21.48
CA VAL A 437 -10.12 12.89 -21.89
C VAL A 437 -9.66 13.60 -23.16
N VAL A 438 -8.51 14.26 -23.08
CA VAL A 438 -7.92 14.98 -24.22
C VAL A 438 -7.14 13.99 -25.08
N ARG A 439 -7.50 13.92 -26.35
CA ARG A 439 -6.88 13.07 -27.37
C ARG A 439 -6.53 13.92 -28.58
N GLY A 440 -5.27 14.34 -28.69
CA GLY A 440 -4.84 15.23 -29.77
C GLY A 440 -5.60 16.56 -29.77
N ASP A 441 -6.41 16.80 -30.80
CA ASP A 441 -7.29 17.97 -30.96
C ASP A 441 -8.77 17.67 -30.70
N LYS A 442 -9.05 16.54 -30.03
CA LYS A 442 -10.38 16.08 -29.63
C LYS A 442 -10.46 15.91 -28.11
N ILE A 443 -11.68 15.99 -27.56
CA ILE A 443 -11.97 15.64 -26.16
C ILE A 443 -13.09 14.59 -26.15
N GLY A 444 -12.82 13.40 -25.61
CA GLY A 444 -13.83 12.41 -25.30
C GLY A 444 -14.54 12.74 -23.99
N VAL A 445 -15.86 12.65 -23.96
CA VAL A 445 -16.70 12.90 -22.78
C VAL A 445 -17.30 11.59 -22.33
N PHE A 446 -17.02 11.20 -21.09
CA PHE A 446 -17.48 9.95 -20.47
C PHE A 446 -18.40 10.28 -19.32
N LYS A 447 -19.60 9.71 -19.28
CA LYS A 447 -20.53 9.82 -18.17
C LYS A 447 -20.27 8.70 -17.18
N HIS A 448 -20.30 9.01 -15.88
CA HIS A 448 -20.26 7.98 -14.84
C HIS A 448 -21.66 7.43 -14.65
N THR A 449 -21.79 6.12 -14.64
CA THR A 449 -23.05 5.42 -14.46
C THR A 449 -23.24 5.01 -12.99
N ALA A 450 -24.46 4.61 -12.62
CA ALA A 450 -24.80 4.23 -11.25
C ALA A 450 -24.10 2.93 -10.81
N ASP A 451 -23.80 2.06 -11.76
CA ASP A 451 -23.05 0.80 -11.63
C ASP A 451 -21.52 0.98 -11.66
N ASN A 452 -21.02 2.21 -11.43
CA ASN A 452 -19.59 2.54 -11.44
C ASN A 452 -18.87 2.12 -12.74
N GLN A 453 -19.50 2.36 -13.89
CA GLN A 453 -18.89 2.22 -15.20
C GLN A 453 -18.73 3.58 -15.87
N LEU A 454 -17.96 3.62 -16.96
CA LEU A 454 -17.86 4.77 -17.86
C LEU A 454 -18.64 4.50 -19.13
N GLN A 455 -19.62 5.36 -19.40
CA GLN A 455 -20.33 5.37 -20.67
C GLN A 455 -19.78 6.51 -21.54
N PHE A 456 -19.25 6.18 -22.72
CA PHE A 456 -18.92 7.19 -23.72
C PHE A 456 -20.18 7.98 -24.09
N SER A 457 -20.11 9.30 -24.02
CA SER A 457 -21.25 10.19 -24.28
C SER A 457 -21.11 10.91 -25.61
N THR A 458 -19.96 11.52 -25.89
CA THR A 458 -19.72 12.29 -27.12
C THR A 458 -18.24 12.64 -27.27
N THR A 459 -17.83 13.01 -28.49
CA THR A 459 -16.51 13.58 -28.77
C THR A 459 -16.64 15.03 -29.20
N ILE A 460 -15.98 15.93 -28.48
CA ILE A 460 -15.80 17.32 -28.90
C ILE A 460 -14.60 17.38 -29.85
N SER A 461 -14.88 17.46 -31.14
CA SER A 461 -13.86 17.40 -32.19
C SER A 461 -13.36 18.78 -32.63
N ASN A 462 -12.13 18.81 -33.16
CA ASN A 462 -11.56 19.95 -33.88
C ASN A 462 -11.48 21.21 -33.02
N ILE A 463 -10.78 21.10 -31.89
CA ILE A 463 -10.58 22.20 -30.94
C ILE A 463 -9.85 23.34 -31.65
N LYS A 464 -10.57 24.44 -31.86
CA LYS A 464 -10.08 25.65 -32.51
C LYS A 464 -10.10 26.81 -31.54
N THR A 465 -9.08 27.65 -31.64
CA THR A 465 -9.11 29.00 -31.07
C THR A 465 -10.33 29.78 -31.59
N PRO A 466 -10.77 30.85 -30.90
CA PRO A 466 -11.84 31.72 -31.40
C PRO A 466 -11.55 32.33 -32.78
N LYS A 467 -10.28 32.37 -33.19
CA LYS A 467 -9.80 32.81 -34.50
C LYS A 467 -9.79 31.71 -35.57
N GLY A 468 -10.25 30.50 -35.26
CA GLY A 468 -10.37 29.37 -36.18
C GLY A 468 -9.10 28.51 -36.37
N LYS A 469 -7.98 28.83 -35.69
CA LYS A 469 -6.78 27.98 -35.71
C LYS A 469 -6.95 26.76 -34.80
N ALA A 470 -6.81 25.56 -35.33
CA ALA A 470 -6.82 24.32 -34.55
C ALA A 470 -5.58 24.21 -33.66
N PHE A 471 -5.71 23.59 -32.48
CA PHE A 471 -4.59 23.31 -31.58
C PHE A 471 -4.85 22.07 -30.72
N LYS A 472 -3.76 21.49 -30.19
CA LYS A 472 -3.78 20.34 -29.30
C LYS A 472 -3.53 20.81 -27.86
N PRO A 473 -4.52 20.80 -26.96
CA PRO A 473 -4.31 21.22 -25.58
C PRO A 473 -3.30 20.33 -24.87
N ASN A 474 -2.30 20.92 -24.21
CA ASN A 474 -1.32 20.16 -23.43
C ASN A 474 -1.63 20.11 -21.92
N LYS A 475 -2.50 21.02 -21.45
CA LYS A 475 -2.98 21.08 -20.06
C LYS A 475 -4.43 21.52 -20.06
N VAL A 476 -5.22 20.92 -19.17
CA VAL A 476 -6.64 21.23 -19.00
C VAL A 476 -7.04 21.26 -17.53
N MET A 477 -8.04 22.06 -17.18
CA MET A 477 -8.64 22.13 -15.85
C MET A 477 -10.12 22.48 -15.98
N LEU A 478 -10.98 21.72 -15.31
CA LEU A 478 -12.40 22.05 -15.21
C LEU A 478 -12.60 23.25 -14.29
N HIS A 479 -13.59 24.07 -14.62
CA HIS A 479 -13.81 25.34 -13.95
C HIS A 479 -15.28 25.76 -13.96
N ALA A 480 -15.66 26.59 -12.99
CA ALA A 480 -17.00 27.10 -12.81
C ALA A 480 -18.08 25.99 -12.87
N GLU A 481 -18.07 25.11 -11.87
CA GLU A 481 -19.09 24.05 -11.70
C GLU A 481 -19.12 23.02 -12.84
N ASP A 482 -17.95 22.67 -13.38
CA ASP A 482 -17.75 21.83 -14.58
C ASP A 482 -18.45 22.35 -15.85
N ALA A 483 -18.84 23.62 -15.89
CA ALA A 483 -19.44 24.21 -17.10
C ALA A 483 -18.38 24.62 -18.13
N ASN A 484 -17.15 24.90 -17.68
CA ASN A 484 -16.06 25.34 -18.55
C ASN A 484 -14.83 24.45 -18.41
N LEU A 485 -14.12 24.29 -19.53
CA LEU A 485 -12.79 23.68 -19.57
C LEU A 485 -11.76 24.74 -19.93
N ILE A 486 -10.83 25.01 -19.01
CA ILE A 486 -9.69 25.89 -19.24
C ILE A 486 -8.59 25.07 -19.88
N MET A 487 -8.02 25.57 -20.97
CA MET A 487 -7.05 24.85 -21.78
C MET A 487 -5.86 25.73 -22.11
N GLN A 488 -4.69 25.11 -22.20
CA GLN A 488 -3.47 25.76 -22.68
C GLN A 488 -3.09 25.25 -24.06
N ASN A 489 -2.69 26.18 -24.94
CA ASN A 489 -2.09 25.87 -26.22
C ASN A 489 -0.55 25.91 -26.09
N PRO A 490 0.17 24.82 -26.42
CA PRO A 490 1.64 24.81 -26.36
C PRO A 490 2.29 25.87 -27.28
N ASP A 491 1.63 26.26 -28.38
CA ASP A 491 2.13 27.31 -29.28
C ASP A 491 2.04 28.73 -28.68
N ASN A 492 1.25 28.92 -27.63
CA ASN A 492 1.01 30.23 -27.02
C ASN A 492 0.86 30.10 -25.50
N THR A 493 1.99 30.11 -24.80
CA THR A 493 2.06 29.99 -23.34
C THR A 493 1.55 31.22 -22.59
N ASN A 494 1.32 32.35 -23.27
CA ASN A 494 0.94 33.62 -22.67
C ASN A 494 -0.58 33.84 -22.65
N ALA A 495 -1.33 32.90 -23.20
CA ALA A 495 -2.79 32.90 -23.17
C ALA A 495 -3.32 31.55 -22.70
N VAL A 496 -4.54 31.58 -22.18
CA VAL A 496 -5.34 30.41 -21.87
C VAL A 496 -6.68 30.53 -22.58
N TYR A 497 -7.28 29.39 -22.90
CA TYR A 497 -8.49 29.30 -23.71
C TYR A 497 -9.62 28.71 -22.86
N ARG A 498 -10.82 29.28 -22.98
CA ARG A 498 -12.01 28.78 -22.29
C ARG A 498 -12.91 28.09 -23.30
N MET A 499 -13.13 26.79 -23.10
CA MET A 499 -14.19 26.05 -23.76
C MET A 499 -15.43 26.01 -22.88
N ASP A 500 -16.56 26.32 -23.48
CA ASP A 500 -17.87 26.05 -22.91
C ASP A 500 -18.24 24.59 -23.23
N LEU A 501 -18.45 23.79 -22.18
CA LEU A 501 -18.69 22.35 -22.29
C LEU A 501 -20.13 22.03 -22.73
N GLU A 502 -21.07 22.96 -22.59
CA GLU A 502 -22.44 22.78 -23.10
C GLU A 502 -22.46 22.88 -24.63
N THR A 503 -21.71 23.84 -25.19
CA THR A 503 -21.64 24.05 -26.64
C THR A 503 -20.49 23.31 -27.33
N GLY A 504 -19.52 22.80 -26.56
CA GLY A 504 -18.31 22.14 -27.07
C GLY A 504 -17.37 23.09 -27.84
N LYS A 505 -17.46 24.40 -27.61
CA LYS A 505 -16.73 25.42 -28.37
C LYS A 505 -15.80 26.23 -27.50
N VAL A 506 -14.64 26.58 -28.04
CA VAL A 506 -13.75 27.58 -27.44
C VAL A 506 -14.37 28.95 -27.67
N VAL A 507 -14.88 29.54 -26.60
CA VAL A 507 -15.61 30.82 -26.65
C VAL A 507 -14.71 32.01 -26.36
N ASP A 508 -13.70 31.84 -25.51
CA ASP A 508 -12.78 32.92 -25.15
C ASP A 508 -11.30 32.57 -25.33
N GLU A 509 -10.51 33.61 -25.64
CA GLU A 509 -9.06 33.65 -25.56
C GLU A 509 -8.67 34.68 -24.50
N TRP A 510 -8.07 34.22 -23.40
CA TRP A 510 -7.63 35.04 -22.29
C TRP A 510 -6.13 35.26 -22.36
N LYS A 511 -5.72 36.42 -22.89
CA LYS A 511 -4.32 36.85 -22.83
C LYS A 511 -3.96 37.20 -21.39
N VAL A 512 -3.06 36.43 -20.79
CA VAL A 512 -2.69 36.60 -19.38
C VAL A 512 -1.71 37.75 -19.22
N HIS A 513 -0.58 37.72 -19.92
CA HIS A 513 0.44 38.76 -19.88
C HIS A 513 1.35 38.70 -21.12
N ASP A 514 2.00 39.81 -21.48
CA ASP A 514 2.92 39.90 -22.61
C ASP A 514 4.26 39.17 -22.38
N ASP A 515 4.89 39.38 -21.22
CA ASP A 515 6.21 38.83 -20.90
C ASP A 515 6.21 37.64 -19.93
N ILE A 516 5.08 37.32 -19.29
CA ILE A 516 4.99 36.31 -18.23
C ILE A 516 4.16 35.15 -18.75
N PRO A 517 4.78 34.00 -19.09
CA PRO A 517 4.05 32.85 -19.56
C PRO A 517 3.30 32.16 -18.40
N VAL A 518 2.20 31.51 -18.73
CA VAL A 518 1.53 30.53 -17.89
C VAL A 518 2.24 29.20 -18.12
N LYS A 519 2.98 28.71 -17.13
CA LYS A 519 3.59 27.38 -17.16
C LYS A 519 2.69 26.36 -16.47
N VAL A 520 2.08 26.75 -15.35
CA VAL A 520 1.11 25.94 -14.60
C VAL A 520 -0.09 26.82 -14.27
N PHE A 521 -1.27 26.25 -14.32
CA PHE A 521 -2.47 26.85 -13.72
C PHE A 521 -3.11 25.83 -12.79
N ALA A 522 -3.66 26.32 -11.70
CA ALA A 522 -4.23 25.51 -10.62
C ALA A 522 -5.48 26.22 -10.07
N PRO A 523 -6.44 25.48 -9.48
CA PRO A 523 -7.60 26.09 -8.88
C PRO A 523 -7.21 26.97 -7.69
N GLU A 524 -8.01 27.99 -7.39
CA GLU A 524 -7.74 28.91 -6.26
C GLU A 524 -7.72 28.19 -4.90
N HIS A 525 -8.50 27.13 -4.77
CA HIS A 525 -8.55 26.19 -3.65
C HIS A 525 -8.93 24.79 -4.18
N LYS A 526 -8.62 23.71 -3.45
CA LYS A 526 -8.71 22.31 -3.91
C LYS A 526 -10.05 21.96 -4.60
N TYR A 527 -11.16 22.48 -4.06
CA TYR A 527 -12.52 22.23 -4.53
C TYR A 527 -13.17 23.41 -5.26
N ALA A 528 -12.39 24.38 -5.76
CA ALA A 528 -12.92 25.57 -6.44
C ALA A 528 -13.82 25.24 -7.64
N GLN A 529 -13.55 24.11 -8.30
CA GLN A 529 -14.35 23.54 -9.38
C GLN A 529 -15.82 23.32 -9.01
N MET A 530 -16.15 23.11 -7.72
CA MET A 530 -17.54 22.93 -7.26
C MET A 530 -18.33 24.23 -7.13
N SER A 531 -17.65 25.37 -7.27
CA SER A 531 -18.23 26.70 -7.14
C SER A 531 -18.18 27.47 -8.46
N GLY A 532 -18.96 28.55 -8.55
CA GLY A 532 -18.88 29.52 -9.64
C GLY A 532 -17.65 30.44 -9.60
N GLU A 533 -16.60 30.11 -8.84
CA GLU A 533 -15.36 30.88 -8.78
C GLU A 533 -14.81 31.09 -10.18
N GLN A 534 -14.42 32.33 -10.50
CA GLN A 534 -13.98 32.71 -11.84
C GLN A 534 -12.47 32.81 -11.90
N THR A 535 -11.82 33.12 -10.79
CA THR A 535 -10.38 33.30 -10.75
C THR A 535 -9.66 31.99 -10.46
N PHE A 536 -8.41 31.92 -10.88
CA PHE A 536 -7.55 30.77 -10.64
C PHE A 536 -6.10 31.21 -10.59
N LEU A 537 -5.22 30.30 -10.20
CA LEU A 537 -3.81 30.58 -10.04
C LEU A 537 -3.07 30.35 -11.35
N GLY A 538 -2.15 31.25 -11.67
CA GLY A 538 -1.17 31.11 -12.73
C GLY A 538 0.24 31.15 -12.17
N LEU A 539 1.11 30.31 -12.70
CA LEU A 539 2.51 30.24 -12.33
C LEU A 539 3.39 30.25 -13.58
N SER A 540 4.42 31.09 -13.58
CA SER A 540 5.53 31.04 -14.53
C SER A 540 6.74 30.37 -13.86
N SER A 541 7.89 30.27 -14.54
CA SER A 541 9.13 29.75 -13.96
C SER A 541 9.64 30.53 -12.74
N ASN A 542 9.19 31.77 -12.52
CA ASN A 542 9.66 32.60 -11.39
C ASN A 542 8.57 33.51 -10.78
N ALA A 543 7.31 33.38 -11.19
CA ALA A 543 6.21 34.20 -10.68
C ALA A 543 4.98 33.36 -10.34
N LEU A 544 4.26 33.79 -9.31
CA LEU A 544 2.92 33.31 -8.96
C LEU A 544 1.98 34.49 -9.08
N TYR A 545 0.81 34.31 -9.68
CA TYR A 545 -0.16 35.38 -9.87
C TYR A 545 -1.58 34.83 -9.97
N ARG A 546 -2.56 35.72 -9.82
CA ARG A 546 -3.97 35.40 -10.05
C ARG A 546 -4.33 35.75 -11.49
N ILE A 547 -5.10 34.87 -12.12
CA ILE A 547 -5.72 35.11 -13.41
C ILE A 547 -7.20 35.40 -13.14
N ASP A 548 -7.66 36.58 -13.53
CA ASP A 548 -9.06 36.96 -13.46
C ASP A 548 -9.59 37.25 -14.88
N PRO A 549 -10.48 36.40 -15.42
CA PRO A 549 -11.00 36.56 -16.77
C PRO A 549 -11.84 37.84 -16.94
N ARG A 550 -12.30 38.46 -15.86
CA ARG A 550 -13.16 39.66 -15.87
C ARG A 550 -12.39 40.95 -16.12
N LEU A 551 -11.06 40.94 -15.96
CA LEU A 551 -10.22 42.12 -16.24
C LEU A 551 -10.26 42.52 -17.72
N SER A 552 -10.21 43.81 -18.02
CA SER A 552 -10.07 44.29 -19.39
C SER A 552 -8.61 44.20 -19.85
N GLY A 553 -8.39 43.68 -21.06
CA GLY A 553 -7.02 43.47 -21.57
C GLY A 553 -6.34 42.25 -20.96
N ASN A 554 -5.17 42.46 -20.32
CA ASN A 554 -4.38 41.40 -19.70
C ASN A 554 -5.10 40.86 -18.45
N LYS A 555 -5.18 39.53 -18.32
CA LYS A 555 -5.94 38.85 -17.26
C LYS A 555 -5.15 38.62 -15.97
N LEU A 556 -3.86 38.92 -15.96
CA LEU A 556 -3.02 38.85 -14.77
C LEU A 556 -3.39 39.99 -13.80
N VAL A 557 -3.68 39.63 -12.55
CA VAL A 557 -3.96 40.61 -11.48
C VAL A 557 -2.64 41.15 -10.92
N GLU A 558 -2.28 42.38 -11.27
CA GLU A 558 -0.97 42.99 -10.92
C GLU A 558 -0.73 43.07 -9.41
N ASP A 559 -1.73 43.49 -8.63
CA ASP A 559 -1.65 43.60 -7.16
C ASP A 559 -1.38 42.26 -6.46
N GLN A 560 -1.58 41.16 -7.18
CA GLN A 560 -1.45 39.80 -6.70
C GLN A 560 -0.32 39.04 -7.41
N LEU A 561 0.54 39.75 -8.14
CA LEU A 561 1.75 39.20 -8.74
C LEU A 561 2.87 39.10 -7.70
N LYS A 562 3.32 37.88 -7.45
CA LYS A 562 4.56 37.62 -6.73
C LYS A 562 5.64 37.11 -7.67
N GLN A 563 6.52 38.00 -8.11
CA GLN A 563 7.69 37.64 -8.93
C GLN A 563 8.97 37.60 -8.09
N TYR A 564 9.81 36.60 -8.35
CA TYR A 564 11.12 36.45 -7.72
C TYR A 564 12.24 36.86 -8.66
N ALA A 565 13.24 37.58 -8.12
CA ALA A 565 14.46 37.92 -8.84
C ALA A 565 15.30 36.67 -9.17
N THR A 566 15.32 35.71 -8.25
CA THR A 566 16.02 34.43 -8.43
C THR A 566 15.23 33.51 -9.36
N LYS A 567 15.92 32.84 -10.28
CA LYS A 567 15.35 31.79 -11.12
C LYS A 567 15.05 30.55 -10.27
N ASN A 568 13.83 30.50 -9.75
CA ASN A 568 13.37 29.38 -8.92
C ASN A 568 12.98 28.17 -9.77
N ALA A 569 12.61 28.36 -11.04
CA ALA A 569 12.18 27.29 -11.95
C ALA A 569 10.97 26.50 -11.42
N PHE A 570 9.87 27.20 -11.10
CA PHE A 570 8.65 26.54 -10.64
C PHE A 570 8.14 25.52 -11.67
N SER A 571 7.68 24.36 -11.19
CA SER A 571 7.30 23.21 -12.00
C SER A 571 5.88 22.72 -11.74
N ALA A 572 5.42 22.73 -10.49
CA ALA A 572 4.10 22.24 -10.08
C ALA A 572 3.50 23.11 -8.97
N ALA A 573 2.17 23.08 -8.86
CA ALA A 573 1.39 23.83 -7.86
C ALA A 573 0.14 23.06 -7.46
N ALA A 574 -0.26 23.21 -6.20
CA ALA A 574 -1.50 22.64 -5.66
C ALA A 574 -2.02 23.54 -4.53
N THR A 575 -3.31 23.46 -4.26
CA THR A 575 -3.99 24.30 -3.27
C THR A 575 -4.79 23.48 -2.28
N THR A 576 -4.89 23.96 -1.04
CA THR A 576 -5.74 23.37 0.00
C THR A 576 -7.19 23.82 -0.16
N GLN A 577 -8.12 23.23 0.59
CA GLN A 577 -9.52 23.70 0.64
C GLN A 577 -9.63 25.14 1.14
N LYS A 578 -8.71 25.60 2.00
CA LYS A 578 -8.64 26.98 2.50
C LYS A 578 -7.97 27.97 1.53
N GLY A 579 -7.43 27.49 0.40
CA GLY A 579 -6.72 28.32 -0.57
C GLY A 579 -5.25 28.61 -0.21
N HIS A 580 -4.65 27.83 0.71
CA HIS A 580 -3.20 27.85 0.88
C HIS A 580 -2.53 27.24 -0.36
N ILE A 581 -1.33 27.70 -0.69
CA ILE A 581 -0.66 27.36 -1.96
C ILE A 581 0.65 26.64 -1.67
N ALA A 582 0.81 25.44 -2.23
CA ALA A 582 2.10 24.76 -2.33
C ALA A 582 2.65 24.99 -3.74
N VAL A 583 3.94 25.34 -3.84
CA VAL A 583 4.65 25.49 -5.12
C VAL A 583 5.96 24.74 -5.07
N ALA A 584 6.18 23.86 -6.05
CA ALA A 584 7.41 23.10 -6.21
C ALA A 584 8.25 23.63 -7.38
N SER A 585 9.54 23.34 -7.36
CA SER A 585 10.47 23.69 -8.42
C SER A 585 11.09 22.46 -9.11
N GLU A 586 11.63 22.71 -10.31
CA GLU A 586 12.49 21.76 -11.02
C GLU A 586 13.79 21.44 -10.26
N LYS A 587 14.11 22.22 -9.22
CA LYS A 587 15.26 21.97 -8.34
C LYS A 587 14.90 21.07 -7.17
N GLY A 588 13.61 20.76 -6.97
CA GLY A 588 13.13 19.93 -5.86
C GLY A 588 12.75 20.70 -4.59
N ASP A 589 12.86 22.04 -4.55
CA ASP A 589 12.42 22.82 -3.38
C ASP A 589 10.90 23.04 -3.38
N ILE A 590 10.30 23.01 -2.19
CA ILE A 590 8.85 23.22 -2.00
C ILE A 590 8.62 24.46 -1.14
N ARG A 591 7.68 25.30 -1.56
CA ARG A 591 7.32 26.56 -0.90
C ARG A 591 5.86 26.55 -0.51
N LEU A 592 5.60 26.87 0.75
CA LEU A 592 4.26 26.91 1.32
C LEU A 592 3.84 28.36 1.58
N PHE A 593 2.69 28.76 1.06
CA PHE A 593 2.13 30.11 1.16
C PHE A 593 0.76 30.06 1.84
N ASP A 594 0.49 31.01 2.75
CA ASP A 594 -0.85 31.23 3.32
C ASP A 594 -1.78 31.89 2.28
N ARG A 595 -1.24 32.70 1.38
CA ARG A 595 -1.96 33.37 0.30
C ARG A 595 -1.01 33.84 -0.79
N LEU A 596 -1.59 34.19 -1.92
CA LEU A 596 -0.90 34.81 -3.05
C LEU A 596 -0.38 36.23 -2.71
N GLY A 597 0.64 36.69 -3.43
CA GLY A 597 1.18 38.05 -3.32
C GLY A 597 2.22 38.25 -2.21
N ILE A 598 2.41 37.28 -1.31
CA ILE A 598 3.39 37.38 -0.22
C ILE A 598 4.60 36.45 -0.42
N ASN A 599 5.58 36.54 0.49
CA ASN A 599 6.65 35.53 0.55
C ASN A 599 6.13 34.24 1.18
N ALA A 600 6.66 33.10 0.73
CA ALA A 600 6.40 31.81 1.35
C ALA A 600 6.71 31.84 2.85
N LYS A 601 5.88 31.18 3.66
CA LYS A 601 6.13 31.00 5.09
C LYS A 601 7.21 29.96 5.32
N THR A 602 7.13 28.87 4.57
CA THR A 602 8.05 27.75 4.68
C THR A 602 8.72 27.50 3.33
N LEU A 603 10.03 27.26 3.38
CA LEU A 603 10.83 26.72 2.30
C LEU A 603 11.38 25.37 2.77
N ILE A 604 10.92 24.31 2.14
CA ILE A 604 11.42 22.95 2.32
C ILE A 604 12.58 22.77 1.32
N PRO A 605 13.80 22.49 1.80
CA PRO A 605 14.96 22.28 0.93
C PRO A 605 14.75 21.13 -0.06
N ALA A 606 15.43 21.21 -1.20
CA ALA A 606 15.42 20.14 -2.18
C ALA A 606 16.16 18.90 -1.68
N LEU A 607 15.58 17.72 -1.94
CA LEU A 607 16.20 16.42 -1.65
C LEU A 607 16.99 15.84 -2.83
N GLY A 608 16.94 16.46 -4.01
CA GLY A 608 17.83 16.15 -5.13
C GLY A 608 17.13 16.06 -6.49
N ASP A 609 15.87 15.61 -6.54
CA ASP A 609 15.21 15.35 -7.82
C ASP A 609 14.18 16.41 -8.23
N PRO A 610 13.99 16.65 -9.54
CA PRO A 610 12.95 17.54 -10.04
C PRO A 610 11.55 17.06 -9.66
N ILE A 611 10.75 17.96 -9.08
CA ILE A 611 9.33 17.70 -8.82
C ILE A 611 8.54 17.98 -10.10
N ILE A 612 7.85 16.96 -10.61
CA ILE A 612 7.06 16.99 -11.86
C ILE A 612 5.56 17.16 -11.60
N GLY A 613 5.09 16.82 -10.40
CA GLY A 613 3.69 16.86 -10.01
C GLY A 613 3.53 17.20 -8.53
N MET A 614 2.37 17.71 -8.14
CA MET A 614 2.07 18.01 -6.74
C MET A 614 0.57 17.97 -6.46
N ASP A 615 0.21 17.48 -5.28
CA ASP A 615 -1.13 17.55 -4.72
C ASP A 615 -1.04 17.82 -3.20
N VAL A 616 -2.12 18.28 -2.59
CA VAL A 616 -2.18 18.59 -1.16
C VAL A 616 -3.52 18.11 -0.61
N SER A 617 -3.56 17.54 0.61
CA SER A 617 -4.81 17.18 1.26
C SER A 617 -5.72 18.41 1.46
N ALA A 618 -7.03 18.18 1.56
CA ALA A 618 -8.03 19.24 1.72
C ALA A 618 -7.72 20.15 2.92
N ASP A 619 -7.36 19.55 4.06
CA ASP A 619 -7.00 20.26 5.30
C ASP A 619 -5.62 20.94 5.23
N GLY A 620 -4.78 20.59 4.26
CA GLY A 620 -3.42 21.08 4.10
C GLY A 620 -2.39 20.40 5.00
N ARG A 621 -2.73 19.30 5.67
CA ARG A 621 -1.78 18.53 6.47
C ARG A 621 -0.76 17.80 5.60
N TRP A 622 -1.18 17.15 4.53
CA TRP A 622 -0.30 16.33 3.70
C TRP A 622 0.04 17.06 2.39
N VAL A 623 1.33 17.25 2.12
CA VAL A 623 1.83 17.73 0.83
C VAL A 623 2.48 16.57 0.10
N LEU A 624 1.98 16.26 -1.09
CA LEU A 624 2.46 15.18 -1.93
C LEU A 624 3.21 15.77 -3.12
N ALA A 625 4.50 15.47 -3.25
CA ALA A 625 5.30 15.85 -4.41
C ALA A 625 5.72 14.62 -5.21
N THR A 626 5.51 14.66 -6.52
CA THR A 626 5.86 13.57 -7.45
C THR A 626 7.19 13.87 -8.12
N THR A 627 8.13 12.93 -8.07
CA THR A 627 9.35 12.93 -8.88
C THR A 627 9.27 11.82 -9.94
N ARG A 628 10.32 11.65 -10.75
CA ARG A 628 10.34 10.58 -11.77
C ARG A 628 10.28 9.18 -11.14
N THR A 629 11.01 8.94 -10.04
CA THR A 629 11.25 7.59 -9.52
C THR A 629 10.65 7.34 -8.13
N TYR A 630 10.11 8.37 -7.47
CA TYR A 630 9.46 8.27 -6.15
C TYR A 630 8.53 9.46 -5.87
N LEU A 631 7.73 9.33 -4.81
CA LEU A 631 6.91 10.40 -4.25
C LEU A 631 7.47 10.86 -2.92
N LEU A 632 7.25 12.11 -2.55
CA LEU A 632 7.54 12.67 -1.23
C LEU A 632 6.22 13.04 -0.56
N LEU A 633 5.95 12.45 0.59
CA LEU A 633 4.80 12.74 1.44
C LEU A 633 5.28 13.52 2.68
N ILE A 634 4.82 14.75 2.81
CA ILE A 634 5.31 15.69 3.83
C ILE A 634 4.18 16.04 4.79
N ASP A 635 4.40 15.83 6.10
CA ASP A 635 3.50 16.36 7.13
C ASP A 635 3.77 17.86 7.32
N ALA A 636 2.84 18.70 6.87
CA ALA A 636 2.91 20.14 7.02
C ALA A 636 2.43 20.60 8.41
N LEU A 637 1.93 19.71 9.28
CA LEU A 637 1.54 20.05 10.64
C LEU A 637 2.78 20.16 11.55
N GLN A 638 2.86 21.24 12.32
CA GLN A 638 3.89 21.41 13.35
C GLN A 638 3.48 20.68 14.63
N HIS A 639 4.41 19.90 15.18
CA HIS A 639 4.23 19.13 16.40
C HIS A 639 5.14 19.71 17.50
N GLY A 640 4.54 20.29 18.53
CA GLY A 640 5.25 20.92 19.65
C GLY A 640 5.77 22.34 19.36
N GLY A 641 6.45 22.90 20.37
CA GLY A 641 7.00 24.26 20.29
C GLY A 641 5.94 25.37 20.27
N LYS A 642 6.34 26.56 19.79
CA LYS A 642 5.49 27.77 19.81
C LYS A 642 4.33 27.73 18.81
N ASN A 643 4.48 26.96 17.73
CA ASN A 643 3.53 26.89 16.63
C ASN A 643 2.83 25.52 16.58
N ASP A 644 2.79 24.79 17.69
CA ASP A 644 2.11 23.49 17.78
C ASP A 644 0.68 23.56 17.22
N GLY A 645 0.32 22.58 16.40
CA GLY A 645 -0.97 22.52 15.71
C GLY A 645 -1.14 23.52 14.55
N LYS A 646 -0.08 24.26 14.17
CA LYS A 646 -0.10 25.15 12.98
C LYS A 646 0.50 24.49 11.76
N LEU A 647 -0.11 24.75 10.62
CA LEU A 647 0.42 24.31 9.34
C LEU A 647 1.65 25.13 8.90
N GLY A 648 2.56 24.48 8.20
CA GLY A 648 3.71 25.09 7.53
C GLY A 648 3.34 26.17 6.50
N PHE A 649 2.08 26.17 6.05
CA PHE A 649 1.47 27.21 5.23
C PHE A 649 1.22 28.51 6.01
N GLU A 650 0.88 28.43 7.30
CA GLU A 650 0.55 29.58 8.16
C GLU A 650 1.78 30.13 8.88
N LYS A 651 2.63 29.23 9.38
CA LYS A 651 3.81 29.54 10.19
C LYS A 651 5.00 28.75 9.69
N ALA A 652 6.15 29.42 9.61
CA ALA A 652 7.41 28.76 9.30
C ALA A 652 7.74 27.71 10.38
N PHE A 653 8.20 26.54 9.94
CA PHE A 653 8.84 25.58 10.83
C PHE A 653 10.08 26.19 11.50
N ALA A 654 10.40 25.74 12.71
CA ALA A 654 11.66 26.11 13.34
C ALA A 654 12.83 25.51 12.53
N LYS A 655 14.01 26.11 12.69
CA LYS A 655 15.19 25.72 11.90
C LYS A 655 15.54 24.23 12.06
N ASP A 656 15.37 23.72 13.28
CA ASP A 656 15.74 22.38 13.70
C ASP A 656 14.52 21.44 13.77
N ASP A 657 13.37 21.89 13.26
CA ASP A 657 12.08 21.18 13.30
C ASP A 657 11.39 21.25 11.92
N LYS A 658 12.18 21.23 10.84
CA LYS A 658 11.61 21.15 9.49
C LYS A 658 10.98 19.77 9.29
N PRO A 659 9.87 19.66 8.54
CA PRO A 659 9.19 18.39 8.36
C PRO A 659 10.09 17.44 7.56
N LYS A 660 10.15 16.18 7.98
CA LYS A 660 10.88 15.12 7.29
C LYS A 660 9.98 14.48 6.23
N PRO A 661 10.33 14.56 4.94
CA PRO A 661 9.53 13.95 3.89
C PRO A 661 9.65 12.42 3.93
N ARG A 662 8.51 11.71 3.91
CA ARG A 662 8.45 10.27 3.72
C ARG A 662 8.55 9.97 2.22
N ARG A 663 9.55 9.19 1.80
CA ARG A 663 9.70 8.79 0.40
C ARG A 663 8.89 7.54 0.12
N LEU A 664 7.96 7.63 -0.83
CA LEU A 664 7.20 6.50 -1.33
C LEU A 664 7.81 6.06 -2.65
N ALA A 665 8.51 4.93 -2.65
CA ALA A 665 9.14 4.35 -3.82
C ALA A 665 8.75 2.88 -3.97
N LEU A 666 8.84 2.36 -5.19
CA LEU A 666 8.79 0.92 -5.41
C LEU A 666 10.08 0.29 -4.88
N SER A 667 10.00 -0.95 -4.40
CA SER A 667 11.20 -1.68 -4.00
C SER A 667 12.14 -1.88 -5.21
N PRO A 668 13.47 -1.89 -5.00
CA PRO A 668 14.40 -2.06 -6.11
C PRO A 668 14.14 -3.32 -6.93
N SER A 669 13.75 -4.42 -6.28
CA SER A 669 13.38 -5.69 -6.92
C SER A 669 12.15 -5.53 -7.82
N HIS A 670 11.10 -4.83 -7.37
CA HIS A 670 9.94 -4.54 -8.23
C HIS A 670 10.33 -3.64 -9.40
N ILE A 671 11.18 -2.62 -9.18
CA ILE A 671 11.66 -1.75 -10.27
C ILE A 671 12.40 -2.57 -11.34
N ALA A 672 13.32 -3.45 -10.93
CA ALA A 672 14.04 -4.31 -11.86
C ALA A 672 13.10 -5.27 -12.60
N GLN A 673 12.12 -5.87 -11.91
CA GLN A 673 11.11 -6.72 -12.55
C GLN A 673 10.24 -5.95 -13.55
N PHE A 674 9.81 -4.73 -13.19
CA PHE A 674 9.02 -3.86 -14.07
C PHE A 674 9.80 -3.58 -15.35
N GLN A 675 11.05 -3.12 -15.23
CA GLN A 675 11.88 -2.81 -16.38
C GLN A 675 12.30 -4.06 -17.16
N HIS A 676 12.46 -5.21 -16.50
CA HIS A 676 12.70 -6.48 -17.19
C HIS A 676 11.52 -6.85 -18.11
N GLU A 677 10.29 -6.65 -17.63
CA GLU A 677 9.05 -6.94 -18.33
C GLU A 677 8.67 -5.91 -19.40
N THR A 678 8.88 -4.61 -19.13
CA THR A 678 8.45 -3.52 -20.03
C THR A 678 9.55 -3.02 -20.95
N LYS A 679 10.83 -3.25 -20.59
CA LYS A 679 12.01 -2.63 -21.22
C LYS A 679 12.03 -1.10 -21.15
N VAL A 680 11.26 -0.51 -20.26
CA VAL A 680 11.16 0.94 -20.06
C VAL A 680 11.46 1.24 -18.59
N PRO A 681 12.30 2.26 -18.28
CA PRO A 681 12.55 2.67 -16.91
C PRO A 681 11.29 3.23 -16.25
N ILE A 682 11.26 3.22 -14.92
CA ILE A 682 10.14 3.79 -14.17
C ILE A 682 10.08 5.31 -14.38
N SER A 683 8.86 5.82 -14.53
CA SER A 683 8.59 7.25 -14.62
C SER A 683 7.17 7.50 -14.17
N PHE A 684 7.01 8.03 -12.97
CA PHE A 684 5.68 8.28 -12.41
C PHE A 684 4.93 9.40 -13.12
N THR A 685 3.62 9.21 -13.29
CA THR A 685 2.66 10.28 -13.60
C THR A 685 2.43 11.13 -12.36
N THR A 686 1.82 12.32 -12.51
CA THR A 686 1.48 13.15 -11.34
C THR A 686 0.60 12.39 -10.37
N ALA A 687 1.11 12.14 -9.17
CA ALA A 687 0.36 11.45 -8.13
C ALA A 687 -0.72 12.34 -7.52
N ARG A 688 -1.84 11.74 -7.13
CA ARG A 688 -3.00 12.45 -6.56
C ARG A 688 -3.56 11.70 -5.36
N PHE A 689 -4.13 12.45 -4.42
CA PHE A 689 -4.96 11.88 -3.37
C PHE A 689 -6.37 11.55 -3.90
N ASN A 690 -7.07 10.62 -3.24
CA ASN A 690 -8.53 10.54 -3.38
C ASN A 690 -9.16 11.88 -2.96
N ALA A 691 -10.22 12.30 -3.65
CA ALA A 691 -10.82 13.62 -3.46
C ALA A 691 -12.33 13.50 -3.15
N GLY A 692 -12.77 14.13 -2.07
CA GLY A 692 -14.18 14.21 -1.63
C GLY A 692 -14.37 15.36 -0.63
N LEU A 693 -15.58 15.94 -0.57
CA LEU A 693 -15.85 17.12 0.29
C LEU A 693 -15.74 16.79 1.79
N ASP A 694 -16.20 15.61 2.18
CA ASP A 694 -16.24 15.13 3.56
C ASP A 694 -15.34 13.90 3.78
N ASP A 695 -14.64 13.46 2.74
CA ASP A 695 -13.74 12.32 2.79
C ASP A 695 -12.32 12.76 3.17
N LYS A 696 -11.69 11.99 4.07
CA LYS A 696 -10.26 12.15 4.31
C LYS A 696 -9.47 11.46 3.21
N GLU A 697 -8.31 12.02 2.88
CA GLU A 697 -7.37 11.37 1.98
C GLU A 697 -6.81 10.08 2.61
N THR A 698 -7.20 8.93 2.08
CA THR A 698 -6.79 7.58 2.53
C THR A 698 -5.82 6.92 1.56
N THR A 699 -5.82 7.34 0.30
CA THR A 699 -5.13 6.64 -0.79
C THR A 699 -4.46 7.63 -1.74
N ILE A 700 -3.27 7.27 -2.21
CA ILE A 700 -2.55 7.98 -3.27
C ILE A 700 -2.56 7.11 -4.52
N ILE A 701 -2.83 7.69 -5.69
CA ILE A 701 -2.71 7.02 -6.99
C ILE A 701 -1.61 7.67 -7.83
N THR A 702 -0.90 6.87 -8.61
CA THR A 702 -0.08 7.29 -9.75
C THR A 702 -0.01 6.13 -10.77
N ALA A 703 0.67 6.35 -11.89
CA ALA A 703 1.03 5.30 -12.82
C ALA A 703 2.50 5.38 -13.24
N THR A 704 3.07 4.26 -13.67
CA THR A 704 4.40 4.17 -14.29
C THR A 704 4.37 3.15 -15.43
N GLY A 705 4.60 3.60 -16.67
CA GLY A 705 4.48 2.74 -17.84
C GLY A 705 3.06 2.11 -17.92
N PRO A 706 2.93 0.78 -18.04
CA PRO A 706 1.63 0.10 -18.07
C PRO A 706 1.06 -0.21 -16.68
N PHE A 707 1.64 0.28 -15.59
CA PHE A 707 1.22 -0.04 -14.23
C PHE A 707 0.53 1.14 -13.56
N ILE A 708 -0.62 0.90 -12.95
CA ILE A 708 -1.16 1.79 -11.91
C ILE A 708 -0.60 1.34 -10.57
N VAL A 709 -0.22 2.31 -9.74
CA VAL A 709 0.28 2.09 -8.38
C VAL A 709 -0.56 2.91 -7.42
N THR A 710 -1.07 2.27 -6.36
CA THR A 710 -1.77 2.95 -5.27
C THR A 710 -1.06 2.72 -3.94
N TRP A 711 -0.86 3.77 -3.15
CA TRP A 711 -0.38 3.67 -1.76
C TRP A 711 -1.53 3.90 -0.77
N SER A 712 -1.60 3.06 0.26
CA SER A 712 -2.50 3.25 1.39
C SER A 712 -1.85 4.16 2.42
N MET A 713 -2.50 5.26 2.77
CA MET A 713 -2.02 6.18 3.82
C MET A 713 -1.90 5.46 5.16
N LYS A 714 -2.84 4.56 5.51
CA LYS A 714 -2.77 3.74 6.74
C LYS A 714 -1.46 2.94 6.78
N LYS A 715 -1.14 2.22 5.69
CA LYS A 715 0.08 1.39 5.58
C LYS A 715 1.36 2.24 5.57
N VAL A 716 1.34 3.39 4.87
CA VAL A 716 2.46 4.34 4.82
C VAL A 716 2.75 4.96 6.20
N MET A 717 1.72 5.33 6.96
CA MET A 717 1.91 5.89 8.31
C MET A 717 2.39 4.83 9.31
N ALA A 718 2.02 3.58 9.10
CA ALA A 718 2.45 2.44 9.91
C ALA A 718 3.83 1.88 9.51
N ASN A 719 4.55 2.51 8.57
CA ASN A 719 5.84 2.04 8.04
C ASN A 719 5.81 0.56 7.58
N ARG A 720 4.67 0.09 7.06
CA ARG A 720 4.55 -1.28 6.55
C ARG A 720 5.40 -1.44 5.29
N LYS A 721 6.04 -2.60 5.14
CA LYS A 721 6.79 -2.98 3.94
C LYS A 721 5.88 -3.02 2.71
N ASP A 722 6.39 -2.53 1.60
CA ASP A 722 5.70 -2.45 0.30
C ASP A 722 4.23 -1.98 0.43
N PRO A 723 3.97 -0.74 0.91
CA PRO A 723 2.64 -0.26 1.25
C PRO A 723 1.78 0.10 0.03
N TYR A 724 2.06 -0.52 -1.12
CA TYR A 724 1.45 -0.24 -2.42
C TYR A 724 0.89 -1.50 -3.10
N SER A 725 -0.17 -1.28 -3.88
CA SER A 725 -0.79 -2.27 -4.75
C SER A 725 -0.68 -1.81 -6.21
N ILE A 726 -0.68 -2.77 -7.13
CA ILE A 726 -0.48 -2.51 -8.56
C ILE A 726 -1.55 -3.18 -9.42
N LYS A 727 -1.82 -2.61 -10.59
CA LYS A 727 -2.55 -3.27 -11.68
C LYS A 727 -1.83 -3.01 -12.99
N ARG A 728 -1.51 -4.07 -13.74
CA ARG A 728 -0.87 -3.99 -15.05
C ARG A 728 -1.90 -3.95 -16.18
N TYR A 729 -1.66 -3.08 -17.16
CA TYR A 729 -2.39 -3.01 -18.42
C TYR A 729 -1.54 -3.53 -19.58
N SER A 730 -2.18 -3.76 -20.72
CA SER A 730 -1.50 -4.11 -21.98
C SER A 730 -0.72 -2.92 -22.56
N GLU A 731 -1.20 -1.71 -22.31
CA GLU A 731 -0.65 -0.46 -22.85
C GLU A 731 -0.23 0.49 -21.73
N GLU A 732 0.53 1.53 -22.09
CA GLU A 732 0.99 2.58 -21.18
C GLU A 732 -0.17 3.43 -20.66
N VAL A 733 -0.27 3.60 -19.36
CA VAL A 733 -1.24 4.48 -18.73
C VAL A 733 -0.83 5.94 -18.97
N LYS A 734 -1.69 6.70 -19.65
CA LYS A 734 -1.42 8.10 -20.03
C LYS A 734 -1.88 9.10 -18.98
N ALA A 735 -2.97 8.80 -18.29
CA ALA A 735 -3.46 9.57 -17.17
C ALA A 735 -4.33 8.72 -16.26
N ASP A 736 -4.34 9.06 -14.98
CA ASP A 736 -5.08 8.37 -13.93
C ASP A 736 -5.64 9.39 -12.93
N ASN A 737 -6.79 9.07 -12.35
CA ASN A 737 -7.38 9.85 -11.26
C ASN A 737 -8.45 9.05 -10.51
N PHE A 738 -8.85 9.52 -9.34
CA PHE A 738 -10.04 9.00 -8.65
C PHE A 738 -11.32 9.55 -9.27
N LYS A 739 -12.40 8.76 -9.21
CA LYS A 739 -13.77 9.29 -9.28
C LYS A 739 -13.97 10.20 -8.06
N PHE A 740 -14.54 11.39 -8.28
CA PHE A 740 -14.80 12.32 -7.18
C PHE A 740 -15.79 11.73 -6.16
N GLY A 741 -15.51 11.91 -4.86
CA GLY A 741 -16.29 11.34 -3.76
C GLY A 741 -16.12 9.83 -3.60
N SER A 742 -15.02 9.25 -4.10
CA SER A 742 -14.74 7.82 -3.98
C SER A 742 -13.23 7.57 -3.85
N ASP A 743 -12.83 6.72 -2.91
CA ASP A 743 -11.49 6.12 -2.86
C ASP A 743 -11.47 4.71 -3.47
N LYS A 744 -12.64 4.19 -3.88
CA LYS A 744 -12.83 2.85 -4.42
C LYS A 744 -12.77 2.78 -5.94
N ASN A 745 -13.06 3.87 -6.66
CA ASN A 745 -13.15 3.87 -8.12
C ASN A 745 -12.08 4.76 -8.77
N LEU A 746 -11.29 4.16 -9.65
CA LEU A 746 -10.18 4.79 -10.36
C LEU A 746 -10.55 4.93 -11.84
N ILE A 747 -10.24 6.07 -12.44
CA ILE A 747 -10.43 6.35 -13.86
C ILE A 747 -9.07 6.34 -14.53
N VAL A 748 -8.94 5.56 -15.60
CA VAL A 748 -7.67 5.26 -16.25
C VAL A 748 -7.80 5.57 -17.72
N ALA A 749 -6.93 6.42 -18.24
CA ALA A 749 -6.82 6.68 -19.67
C ALA A 749 -5.59 5.94 -20.23
N LEU A 750 -5.85 4.91 -21.04
CA LEU A 750 -4.87 4.24 -21.89
C LEU A 750 -4.69 5.03 -23.19
N PRO A 751 -3.73 4.71 -24.09
CA PRO A 751 -3.49 5.49 -25.31
C PRO A 751 -4.74 5.64 -26.18
N ASN A 752 -5.56 4.60 -26.23
CA ASN A 752 -6.74 4.55 -27.08
C ASN A 752 -8.07 4.38 -26.34
N GLU A 753 -8.03 4.12 -25.04
CA GLU A 753 -9.18 3.64 -24.26
C GLU A 753 -9.29 4.37 -22.92
N VAL A 754 -10.47 4.32 -22.31
CA VAL A 754 -10.70 4.84 -20.96
C VAL A 754 -11.48 3.80 -20.17
N ASP A 755 -10.97 3.47 -18.99
CA ASP A 755 -11.48 2.40 -18.14
C ASP A 755 -11.81 2.95 -16.74
N MET A 756 -12.83 2.38 -16.09
CA MET A 756 -13.09 2.58 -14.66
C MET A 756 -12.79 1.29 -13.92
N VAL A 757 -11.93 1.40 -12.91
CA VAL A 757 -11.38 0.26 -12.22
C VAL A 757 -11.59 0.40 -10.73
N ALA A 758 -12.17 -0.63 -10.13
CA ALA A 758 -12.26 -0.72 -8.69
C ALA A 758 -10.87 -0.90 -8.08
N LYS A 759 -10.57 -0.17 -7.00
CA LYS A 759 -9.32 -0.24 -6.24
C LYS A 759 -9.02 -1.66 -5.78
N ARG A 760 -10.04 -2.47 -5.47
CA ARG A 760 -9.89 -3.89 -5.10
C ARG A 760 -9.30 -4.77 -6.21
N ALA A 761 -9.37 -4.34 -7.46
CA ALA A 761 -8.74 -5.05 -8.58
C ALA A 761 -7.21 -4.88 -8.62
N LEU A 762 -6.64 -4.00 -7.78
CA LEU A 762 -5.19 -3.85 -7.65
C LEU A 762 -4.68 -4.90 -6.66
N GLN A 763 -3.62 -5.60 -7.05
CA GLN A 763 -3.04 -6.69 -6.30
C GLN A 763 -1.70 -6.28 -5.70
N ARG A 764 -1.25 -7.03 -4.69
CA ARG A 764 0.14 -6.89 -4.23
C ARG A 764 1.10 -7.17 -5.40
N PRO A 765 2.22 -6.45 -5.49
CA PRO A 765 3.24 -6.71 -6.50
C PRO A 765 3.85 -8.10 -6.29
N THR A 766 3.63 -8.99 -7.24
CA THR A 766 4.22 -10.34 -7.30
C THR A 766 4.70 -10.59 -8.72
N ARG A 767 5.53 -11.61 -8.94
CA ARG A 767 5.96 -11.97 -10.29
C ARG A 767 4.77 -12.16 -11.25
N GLU A 768 3.67 -12.71 -10.75
CA GLU A 768 2.46 -12.96 -11.54
C GLU A 768 1.68 -11.68 -11.84
N SER A 769 1.46 -10.80 -10.86
CA SER A 769 0.74 -9.53 -11.07
C SER A 769 1.56 -8.51 -11.88
N ILE A 770 2.89 -8.66 -11.90
CA ILE A 770 3.80 -7.85 -12.71
C ILE A 770 3.92 -8.42 -14.13
N ALA A 771 3.76 -9.72 -14.37
CA ALA A 771 3.97 -10.35 -15.67
C ALA A 771 2.89 -9.97 -16.71
N THR A 772 3.23 -10.13 -17.99
CA THR A 772 2.31 -9.78 -19.09
C THR A 772 1.15 -10.79 -19.12
N PRO A 773 -0.13 -10.37 -19.20
CA PRO A 773 -1.28 -11.29 -19.14
C PRO A 773 -1.23 -12.43 -20.18
N SER A 774 -0.60 -12.20 -21.34
CA SER A 774 -0.46 -13.19 -22.42
C SER A 774 0.67 -14.22 -22.23
N ARG A 775 1.59 -14.00 -21.28
CA ARG A 775 2.64 -14.98 -20.92
C ARG A 775 2.16 -16.01 -19.90
N VAL A 776 1.05 -15.74 -19.21
CA VAL A 776 0.39 -16.71 -18.34
C VAL A 776 -0.42 -17.64 -19.24
N GLY A 777 0.18 -18.77 -19.63
CA GLY A 777 -0.50 -19.79 -20.41
C GLY A 777 -1.82 -20.20 -19.76
N ALA A 778 -2.83 -20.50 -20.59
CA ALA A 778 -4.19 -20.90 -20.19
C ALA A 778 -4.20 -21.66 -18.85
N ALA A 779 -4.93 -21.11 -17.87
CA ALA A 779 -5.03 -21.56 -16.50
C ALA A 779 -5.05 -23.09 -16.40
N ARG A 780 -3.90 -23.67 -16.05
CA ARG A 780 -3.86 -24.98 -15.39
C ARG A 780 -4.09 -24.70 -13.92
N ARG A 781 -5.28 -25.03 -13.43
CA ARG A 781 -5.54 -25.28 -12.01
C ARG A 781 -4.58 -26.38 -11.54
N SER A 782 -3.40 -25.99 -11.04
CA SER A 782 -2.56 -26.82 -10.20
C SER A 782 -2.13 -25.95 -9.02
N GLY A 783 -2.64 -26.28 -7.84
CA GLY A 783 -2.30 -25.64 -6.58
C GLY A 783 -0.84 -25.87 -6.21
N VAL A 784 0.04 -25.04 -6.75
CA VAL A 784 1.40 -24.89 -6.26
C VAL A 784 1.43 -23.58 -5.50
N ARG A 785 1.49 -23.70 -4.18
CA ARG A 785 1.62 -22.62 -3.22
C ARG A 785 2.76 -21.69 -3.67
N GLY A 786 2.45 -20.40 -3.80
CA GLY A 786 3.47 -19.35 -3.86
C GLY A 786 4.38 -19.47 -2.63
N SER A 787 5.68 -19.50 -2.89
CA SER A 787 6.71 -19.59 -1.86
C SER A 787 6.69 -18.32 -1.02
N TYR A 788 6.21 -18.42 0.21
CA TYR A 788 6.44 -17.41 1.23
C TYR A 788 7.93 -17.42 1.59
N LEU A 789 8.56 -16.25 1.65
CA LEU A 789 9.86 -16.08 2.29
C LEU A 789 9.64 -16.17 3.81
N GLY A 790 9.95 -17.33 4.38
CA GLY A 790 9.92 -17.54 5.82
C GLY A 790 11.23 -17.15 6.48
N ARG A 791 11.22 -17.05 7.82
CA ARG A 791 12.36 -16.71 8.69
C ARG A 791 13.60 -17.62 8.55
N ASN A 792 13.50 -18.72 7.80
CA ASN A 792 14.62 -19.63 7.47
C ASN A 792 15.11 -19.51 6.00
N ASP A 793 14.52 -18.63 5.19
CA ASP A 793 14.94 -18.36 3.81
C ASP A 793 15.86 -17.13 3.69
N ILE A 794 16.19 -16.50 4.83
CA ILE A 794 17.22 -15.47 4.94
C ILE A 794 18.50 -16.17 5.43
N VAL A 795 19.24 -16.72 4.48
CA VAL A 795 20.66 -17.10 4.57
C VAL A 795 21.00 -18.26 5.53
N ASN A 796 21.43 -19.39 4.95
CA ASN A 796 22.22 -20.39 5.67
C ASN A 796 23.71 -20.04 5.49
N SER A 797 24.21 -19.11 6.31
CA SER A 797 25.62 -18.67 6.35
C SER A 797 26.25 -19.08 7.68
N PRO A 798 27.56 -19.38 7.73
CA PRO A 798 28.26 -19.65 8.99
C PRO A 798 28.62 -18.38 9.81
N TYR A 799 27.99 -17.22 9.55
CA TYR A 799 28.19 -15.96 10.30
C TYR A 799 26.95 -15.50 11.06
#